data_AF-A0A4Y3QQB8-F1
#
_entry.id   AF-A0A4Y3QQB8-F1
#
_cell.length_a   1.000
_cell.length_b   1.000
_cell.length_c   1.000
_cell.angle_alpha   90.00
_cell.angle_beta   90.00
_cell.angle_gamma   90.00
#
_symmetry.space_group_name_H-M   'P 1'
#
loop_
_entity.id
_entity.type
_entity.pdbx_description
1 polymer ?
#
loop_
_entity_poly.entity_id
_entity_poly.type
_entity_poly.pdbx_seq_one_letter_code
_entity_poly.pdbx_strand_id
1 'polypeptide(L)'
;MNSTSRHPVVRSRLTAVLAATALGLGAIAAAPVPAFAHDGHDHGTTDPGGDHGDPTDPGTPDPGDTGENGGTLDWSNYERVLLTKDVGEPIDLAVLPDKRVLHTARNGDVRLTDPATGVTRVTNTLDVYANSEDGLQTVALDPNFAENNWVYLVYSPRDADGDGVADTPAGNSPNTLPAGADESYWDQWVGVNRLARFQWNGDALDLASEQVVLDVEVQRGQCCHVGADIGFDGDGNLYLSTGDNTPASTPGANGFAPNNDAPGYNPGFDSRRGAGNTNDLRGKILRIHVEDDGSYTIPEGNLFAPGTELTRPEIFVMGVRNPFRIEVDIETNSLSWGDYGPDATKAVAETAGRGPMGLVEWNAISLDEPQNAGWPYVHADNQAYNDWDFATATPGAFFDPDNLKNESRWNTGLTDLPPAQPATLWYGDNPGDQPWDELVNFGAGNGQGPMGGPVYHYDENNPSPTKLPQHWDRKAFMGEFSQDYIAAFTLDWDTFEVSAIEDFLPNAALSTLGQPPHDNPMDMEIGPDGSMYVLDYGDGFFRANPDAGLYRIDYVAGNKSPQARFIATPTSSSQAPLTVEFDASTSTDPDGDTLTYEWDFDGDGDYDATGVTASYTYTELGNYSARLRVSDPGGRFGLTSRTISVGNQAPEVTVAFPGNGAFFDWGQAIPFQVTTTDAEDGDATDCSRVTWTYGLGHDEHAHPEVSGTGCTGVFRTDPNSPEHGPGALLYGAVVVTYTDAGANGLPAATGEATVRLNPKLQQAEHAIRREGVTTYADAGASGGNAVRGLGAGDFLAFDPVNFAGIDGAVVRASGAGEVQLRWGAADAEPFATATIPAGNGWQDVEIALGAPEGTGALYVTSADELAVDALTMVGDGVGDVTPPTVAHTLAPATPTGVGGVFNEPVRFSVQAADNGTLASVEYSRDNGATWVTLAANQQYGVTFDQDGAYDIRYRATDTGGNVSELGSVSFTIDLDAPDEPTVDTRTLVSLGSPRVTYGAPGDVTVSVRGEGGAPTGEVVLTVGETELGRATLDADGNAVVALPADLPVGTHTLRATYGADETFKGSAGIGRLTVSQAKSTTSVAVSPTPVKPAVAATATVQVASSTGIVPTGDATVTIRRNNAVVTTLTGTLGTDGTVQVTLPKLSTEGTYQVQASYTGSTGIAKSSGSATLTVKK
;
A
#
# COMPACT_ATOMS: atom_id res chain seq x y z
N MET A 1 -48.88 -15.59 -55.52
CA MET A 1 -50.35 -15.45 -55.58
C MET A 1 -50.83 -15.08 -54.18
N ASN A 2 -51.62 -14.00 -54.09
CA ASN A 2 -52.59 -13.58 -53.04
C ASN A 2 -52.70 -14.43 -51.76
N SER A 3 -52.53 -13.88 -50.54
CA SER A 3 -53.30 -12.86 -49.79
C SER A 3 -54.27 -13.44 -48.76
N THR A 4 -54.40 -12.71 -47.65
CA THR A 4 -55.56 -12.54 -46.74
C THR A 4 -55.91 -13.71 -45.79
N SER A 5 -55.84 -13.62 -44.44
CA SER A 5 -56.34 -12.67 -43.40
C SER A 5 -57.62 -13.19 -42.70
N ARG A 6 -57.63 -13.24 -41.35
CA ARG A 6 -58.59 -12.57 -40.41
C ARG A 6 -58.83 -13.33 -39.08
N HIS A 7 -58.64 -12.57 -37.99
CA HIS A 7 -59.14 -12.65 -36.59
C HIS A 7 -60.69 -12.86 -36.48
N PRO A 8 -61.39 -12.96 -35.29
CA PRO A 8 -61.03 -12.40 -33.96
C PRO A 8 -61.66 -13.00 -32.63
N VAL A 9 -61.36 -12.34 -31.47
CA VAL A 9 -62.24 -12.06 -30.27
C VAL A 9 -62.51 -13.23 -29.27
N VAL A 10 -62.61 -13.17 -27.92
CA VAL A 10 -62.76 -12.19 -26.79
C VAL A 10 -62.16 -12.84 -25.51
N ARG A 11 -61.79 -12.06 -24.46
CA ARG A 11 -62.47 -12.10 -23.14
C ARG A 11 -62.02 -10.97 -22.20
N SER A 12 -62.87 -10.71 -21.21
CA SER A 12 -63.23 -9.41 -20.63
C SER A 12 -62.74 -9.16 -19.21
N ARG A 13 -62.61 -7.86 -18.88
CA ARG A 13 -62.32 -7.23 -17.58
C ARG A 13 -63.35 -7.50 -16.47
N LEU A 14 -62.92 -7.40 -15.20
CA LEU A 14 -63.66 -6.70 -14.13
C LEU A 14 -62.73 -6.25 -12.99
N THR A 15 -63.11 -5.17 -12.31
CA THR A 15 -62.27 -4.24 -11.53
C THR A 15 -62.76 -4.13 -10.06
N ALA A 16 -61.82 -4.10 -9.11
CA ALA A 16 -61.70 -3.41 -7.79
C ALA A 16 -62.86 -3.31 -6.74
N VAL A 17 -62.56 -3.30 -5.43
CA VAL A 17 -62.26 -2.14 -4.50
C VAL A 17 -62.48 -2.53 -2.99
N LEU A 18 -61.68 -1.93 -2.06
CA LEU A 18 -61.85 -1.64 -0.60
C LEU A 18 -61.52 -2.74 0.45
N ALA A 19 -61.00 -2.51 1.67
CA ALA A 19 -60.27 -1.42 2.36
C ALA A 19 -59.91 -1.85 3.82
N ALA A 20 -58.74 -1.39 4.30
CA ALA A 20 -58.37 -0.89 5.65
C ALA A 20 -58.37 -1.73 6.98
N THR A 21 -57.34 -1.39 7.79
CA THR A 21 -57.16 -1.39 9.27
C THR A 21 -56.54 -2.57 10.07
N ALA A 22 -55.24 -2.39 10.40
CA ALA A 22 -54.60 -2.23 11.73
C ALA A 22 -54.48 -3.36 12.80
N LEU A 23 -53.25 -3.43 13.35
CA LEU A 23 -52.78 -3.79 14.71
C LEU A 23 -52.59 -5.26 15.13
N GLY A 24 -51.37 -5.56 15.64
CA GLY A 24 -51.18 -6.43 16.82
C GLY A 24 -50.05 -7.46 16.76
N LEU A 25 -48.99 -7.25 17.56
CA LEU A 25 -47.89 -8.18 17.87
C LEU A 25 -48.35 -9.56 18.38
N GLY A 26 -47.51 -10.58 18.18
CA GLY A 26 -47.33 -11.67 19.15
C GLY A 26 -47.06 -13.06 18.57
N ALA A 27 -45.78 -13.44 18.55
CA ALA A 27 -45.15 -14.78 18.47
C ALA A 27 -46.04 -16.02 18.28
N ILE A 28 -45.70 -16.86 17.29
CA ILE A 28 -45.82 -18.33 17.34
C ILE A 28 -44.68 -18.96 16.50
N ALA A 29 -44.15 -20.06 17.04
CA ALA A 29 -43.05 -20.91 16.60
C ALA A 29 -42.92 -21.19 15.09
N ALA A 30 -41.67 -21.20 14.63
CA ALA A 30 -41.27 -21.77 13.35
C ALA A 30 -41.42 -23.30 13.38
N ALA A 31 -42.23 -23.82 12.47
CA ALA A 31 -42.18 -25.20 12.01
C ALA A 31 -41.30 -25.26 10.74
N PRO A 32 -40.55 -26.36 10.52
CA PRO A 32 -39.68 -26.49 9.36
C PRO A 32 -40.51 -26.62 8.07
N VAL A 33 -40.14 -25.85 7.05
CA VAL A 33 -40.63 -25.99 5.68
C VAL A 33 -39.81 -27.09 5.01
N PRO A 34 -40.42 -28.03 4.27
CA PRO A 34 -39.73 -29.20 3.72
C PRO A 34 -38.81 -28.82 2.56
N ALA A 35 -37.70 -29.55 2.47
CA ALA A 35 -36.81 -29.59 1.32
C ALA A 35 -37.60 -29.78 0.02
N PHE A 36 -37.33 -28.94 -0.97
CA PHE A 36 -37.64 -29.24 -2.35
C PHE A 36 -36.75 -30.40 -2.77
N ALA A 37 -37.36 -31.57 -2.97
CA ALA A 37 -36.71 -32.67 -3.65
C ALA A 37 -36.46 -32.23 -5.09
N HIS A 38 -35.18 -32.18 -5.46
CA HIS A 38 -34.74 -32.06 -6.84
C HIS A 38 -35.12 -33.39 -7.53
N ASP A 39 -35.85 -33.31 -8.64
CA ASP A 39 -36.10 -34.45 -9.51
C ASP A 39 -34.76 -34.82 -10.17
N GLY A 40 -34.05 -35.75 -9.55
CA GLY A 40 -32.89 -36.39 -10.15
C GLY A 40 -33.29 -36.98 -11.51
N HIS A 41 -32.53 -36.62 -12.55
CA HIS A 41 -32.53 -37.38 -13.78
C HIS A 41 -31.91 -38.75 -13.49
N ASP A 42 -32.76 -39.70 -13.11
CA ASP A 42 -32.44 -41.12 -13.07
C ASP A 42 -32.38 -41.62 -14.51
N HIS A 43 -31.20 -42.08 -14.93
CA HIS A 43 -30.95 -42.68 -16.24
C HIS A 43 -31.76 -43.99 -16.36
N GLY A 44 -32.91 -43.90 -17.01
CA GLY A 44 -33.80 -45.02 -17.24
C GLY A 44 -33.18 -46.08 -18.15
N THR A 45 -32.76 -47.20 -17.56
CA THR A 45 -32.67 -48.48 -18.27
C THR A 45 -34.08 -49.04 -18.47
N THR A 46 -34.49 -49.27 -19.71
CA THR A 46 -35.70 -50.06 -20.01
C THR A 46 -35.40 -51.08 -21.09
N ASP A 47 -35.40 -52.36 -20.72
CA ASP A 47 -35.93 -53.44 -21.56
C ASP A 47 -36.68 -54.45 -20.66
N PRO A 48 -37.94 -54.85 -20.94
CA PRO A 48 -38.72 -55.67 -20.05
C PRO A 48 -38.77 -57.14 -20.51
N GLY A 49 -38.46 -58.07 -19.59
CA GLY A 49 -38.88 -59.47 -19.76
C GLY A 49 -38.09 -60.46 -18.92
N GLY A 50 -38.55 -60.74 -17.69
CA GLY A 50 -37.93 -61.72 -16.80
C GLY A 50 -38.31 -63.18 -17.06
N ASP A 51 -37.52 -64.10 -16.50
CA ASP A 51 -37.99 -65.23 -15.67
C ASP A 51 -36.80 -65.83 -14.88
N HIS A 52 -37.10 -66.39 -13.72
CA HIS A 52 -36.23 -66.82 -12.62
C HIS A 52 -35.23 -67.96 -12.94
N GLY A 53 -34.05 -67.95 -12.29
CA GLY A 53 -33.21 -69.16 -12.14
C GLY A 53 -31.85 -68.99 -11.45
N ASP A 54 -31.79 -69.33 -10.15
CA ASP A 54 -30.70 -70.01 -9.39
C ASP A 54 -29.20 -69.65 -9.60
N PRO A 55 -28.45 -69.19 -8.56
CA PRO A 55 -27.04 -68.83 -8.68
C PRO A 55 -26.12 -70.02 -8.35
N THR A 56 -25.94 -70.99 -9.26
CA THR A 56 -24.82 -71.96 -9.18
C THR A 56 -24.42 -72.56 -10.54
N ASP A 57 -23.75 -71.82 -11.43
CA ASP A 57 -22.86 -72.41 -12.47
C ASP A 57 -21.90 -71.34 -13.05
N PRO A 58 -20.56 -71.53 -13.02
CA PRO A 58 -19.62 -70.61 -13.68
C PRO A 58 -19.59 -70.91 -15.18
N GLY A 59 -20.43 -70.22 -15.94
CA GLY A 59 -20.43 -70.24 -17.40
C GLY A 59 -19.29 -69.41 -17.99
N THR A 60 -18.45 -70.06 -18.79
CA THR A 60 -17.32 -69.52 -19.57
C THR A 60 -17.62 -68.25 -20.37
N PRO A 61 -16.67 -67.29 -20.49
CA PRO A 61 -16.85 -66.07 -21.26
C PRO A 61 -16.96 -66.32 -22.77
N ASP A 62 -17.77 -65.50 -23.41
CA ASP A 62 -17.84 -65.29 -24.85
C ASP A 62 -16.50 -64.70 -25.35
N PRO A 63 -15.79 -65.30 -26.33
CA PRO A 63 -14.46 -64.86 -26.75
C PRO A 63 -14.48 -63.68 -27.74
N GLY A 64 -15.48 -62.79 -27.66
CA GLY A 64 -15.66 -61.66 -28.56
C GLY A 64 -15.58 -60.27 -27.92
N ASP A 65 -15.48 -60.18 -26.59
CA ASP A 65 -15.43 -58.91 -25.85
C ASP A 65 -14.27 -58.95 -24.85
N THR A 66 -13.05 -58.85 -25.36
CA THR A 66 -11.85 -58.72 -24.55
C THR A 66 -11.00 -57.56 -25.07
N GLY A 67 -10.99 -56.44 -24.33
CA GLY A 67 -9.71 -55.90 -23.88
C GLY A 67 -9.18 -54.56 -24.40
N GLU A 68 -9.97 -53.66 -25.00
CA GLU A 68 -9.42 -52.36 -25.44
C GLU A 68 -9.54 -51.22 -24.41
N ASN A 69 -10.59 -51.17 -23.58
CA ASN A 69 -10.78 -50.08 -22.60
C ASN A 69 -10.14 -50.32 -21.22
N GLY A 70 -9.58 -51.51 -20.96
CA GLY A 70 -9.12 -51.89 -19.63
C GLY A 70 -7.74 -51.34 -19.22
N GLY A 71 -6.95 -50.80 -20.17
CA GLY A 71 -5.57 -50.35 -19.94
C GLY A 71 -5.32 -48.86 -20.16
N THR A 72 -6.31 -48.09 -20.64
CA THR A 72 -6.16 -46.64 -20.92
C THR A 72 -6.28 -45.77 -19.69
N LEU A 73 -7.04 -46.21 -18.67
CA LEU A 73 -7.10 -45.58 -17.34
C LEU A 73 -6.17 -46.26 -16.33
N ASP A 74 -5.34 -47.19 -16.79
CA ASP A 74 -4.22 -47.70 -16.00
C ASP A 74 -3.06 -46.73 -16.15
N TRP A 75 -2.91 -45.83 -15.18
CA TRP A 75 -1.90 -44.76 -15.18
C TRP A 75 -0.46 -45.29 -15.25
N SER A 76 -0.24 -46.56 -14.89
CA SER A 76 1.07 -47.20 -15.09
C SER A 76 1.45 -47.31 -16.56
N ASN A 77 0.50 -47.18 -17.50
CA ASN A 77 0.75 -47.14 -18.93
C ASN A 77 1.14 -45.75 -19.46
N TYR A 78 1.29 -44.73 -18.62
CA TYR A 78 1.79 -43.42 -19.02
C TYR A 78 3.16 -43.12 -18.42
N GLU A 79 3.90 -42.22 -19.05
CA GLU A 79 5.10 -41.62 -18.47
C GLU A 79 5.12 -40.11 -18.72
N ARG A 80 5.35 -39.36 -17.65
CA ARG A 80 5.57 -37.92 -17.67
C ARG A 80 7.07 -37.63 -17.66
N VAL A 81 7.60 -37.37 -18.84
CA VAL A 81 9.03 -37.17 -19.12
C VAL A 81 9.37 -35.70 -18.95
N LEU A 82 10.22 -35.38 -17.97
CA LEU A 82 10.81 -34.05 -17.83
C LEU A 82 11.72 -33.75 -19.01
N LEU A 83 11.40 -32.70 -19.78
CA LEU A 83 12.24 -32.23 -20.88
C LEU A 83 13.26 -31.20 -20.39
N THR A 84 12.83 -30.25 -19.56
CA THR A 84 13.71 -29.27 -18.93
C THR A 84 13.08 -28.60 -17.70
N LYS A 85 13.92 -28.11 -16.80
CA LYS A 85 13.55 -27.19 -15.70
C LYS A 85 13.90 -25.73 -16.02
N ASP A 86 14.62 -25.48 -17.11
CA ASP A 86 15.05 -24.15 -17.52
C ASP A 86 13.97 -23.47 -18.38
N VAL A 87 12.86 -23.08 -17.75
CA VAL A 87 11.68 -22.52 -18.44
C VAL A 87 11.43 -21.03 -18.18
N GLY A 88 12.19 -20.40 -17.28
CA GLY A 88 11.91 -19.02 -16.85
C GLY A 88 10.64 -18.94 -16.00
N GLU A 89 9.95 -17.80 -16.03
CA GLU A 89 8.55 -17.65 -15.55
C GLU A 89 7.63 -18.01 -16.73
N PRO A 90 7.28 -19.30 -16.90
CA PRO A 90 6.80 -19.80 -18.19
C PRO A 90 5.37 -19.35 -18.44
N ILE A 91 5.06 -18.94 -19.67
CA ILE A 91 3.68 -18.57 -20.03
C ILE A 91 3.14 -19.58 -21.03
N ASP A 92 3.76 -19.76 -22.19
CA ASP A 92 3.12 -20.47 -23.30
C ASP A 92 4.12 -21.36 -24.07
N LEU A 93 3.64 -22.38 -24.79
CA LEU A 93 4.47 -23.29 -25.58
C LEU A 93 3.96 -23.48 -27.02
N ALA A 94 4.88 -23.80 -27.92
CA ALA A 94 4.58 -24.21 -29.29
C ALA A 94 5.50 -25.36 -29.74
N VAL A 95 4.92 -26.50 -30.11
CA VAL A 95 5.66 -27.69 -30.55
C VAL A 95 5.95 -27.63 -32.05
N LEU A 96 7.22 -27.51 -32.41
CA LEU A 96 7.68 -27.47 -33.79
C LEU A 96 7.45 -28.82 -34.50
N PRO A 97 7.33 -28.87 -35.84
CA PRO A 97 7.19 -30.12 -36.59
C PRO A 97 8.33 -31.13 -36.38
N ASP A 98 9.51 -30.67 -35.96
CA ASP A 98 10.66 -31.50 -35.60
C ASP A 98 10.74 -31.86 -34.10
N LYS A 99 9.67 -31.58 -33.35
CA LYS A 99 9.45 -31.84 -31.92
C LYS A 99 10.25 -30.99 -30.95
N ARG A 100 11.06 -30.04 -31.43
CA ARG A 100 11.60 -29.00 -30.54
C ARG A 100 10.45 -28.12 -30.06
N VAL A 101 10.59 -27.51 -28.90
CA VAL A 101 9.51 -26.72 -28.28
C VAL A 101 9.98 -25.30 -28.10
N LEU A 102 9.27 -24.36 -28.73
CA LEU A 102 9.38 -22.95 -28.38
C LEU A 102 8.54 -22.71 -27.13
N HIS A 103 9.02 -21.89 -26.21
CA HIS A 103 8.23 -21.45 -25.06
C HIS A 103 8.63 -20.04 -24.63
N THR A 104 7.68 -19.33 -24.05
CA THR A 104 7.85 -17.96 -23.58
C THR A 104 8.06 -17.92 -22.08
N ALA A 105 8.82 -16.92 -21.63
CA ALA A 105 8.69 -16.45 -20.25
C ALA A 105 8.27 -14.98 -20.21
N ARG A 106 7.51 -14.62 -19.17
CA ARG A 106 6.86 -13.31 -19.03
C ARG A 106 7.83 -12.14 -19.14
N ASN A 107 9.08 -12.33 -18.71
CA ASN A 107 10.16 -11.35 -18.76
C ASN A 107 10.61 -10.94 -20.18
N GLY A 108 10.05 -11.53 -21.25
CA GLY A 108 10.36 -11.20 -22.64
C GLY A 108 11.21 -12.25 -23.36
N ASP A 109 11.61 -13.33 -22.68
CA ASP A 109 12.47 -14.35 -23.26
C ASP A 109 11.69 -15.40 -24.06
N VAL A 110 12.15 -15.67 -25.29
CA VAL A 110 11.72 -16.82 -26.11
C VAL A 110 12.79 -17.90 -26.01
N ARG A 111 12.42 -19.08 -25.55
CA ARG A 111 13.30 -20.24 -25.36
C ARG A 111 13.02 -21.34 -26.36
N LEU A 112 14.03 -22.15 -26.62
CA LEU A 112 13.94 -23.37 -27.43
C LEU A 112 14.48 -24.54 -26.63
N THR A 113 13.64 -25.56 -26.43
CA THR A 113 14.03 -26.84 -25.84
C THR A 113 14.09 -27.90 -26.93
N ASP A 114 15.18 -28.66 -26.95
CA ASP A 114 15.35 -29.81 -27.83
C ASP A 114 15.26 -31.12 -27.03
N PRO A 115 14.14 -31.87 -27.12
CA PRO A 115 13.96 -33.13 -26.41
C PRO A 115 15.00 -34.21 -26.76
N ALA A 116 15.63 -34.15 -27.94
CA ALA A 116 16.61 -35.15 -28.36
C ALA A 116 17.97 -34.97 -27.63
N THR A 117 18.24 -33.75 -27.16
CA THR A 117 19.48 -33.41 -26.44
C THR A 117 19.21 -33.13 -24.96
N GLY A 118 17.99 -32.74 -24.59
CA GLY A 118 17.64 -32.27 -23.24
C GLY A 118 18.18 -30.87 -22.94
N VAL A 119 18.51 -30.09 -23.99
CA VAL A 119 19.10 -28.75 -23.87
C VAL A 119 18.01 -27.70 -24.08
N THR A 120 17.99 -26.68 -23.22
CA THR A 120 17.23 -25.45 -23.41
C THR A 120 18.17 -24.28 -23.60
N ARG A 121 17.77 -23.31 -24.43
CA ARG A 121 18.45 -22.02 -24.56
C ARG A 121 17.46 -20.89 -24.77
N VAL A 122 17.81 -19.70 -24.30
CA VAL A 122 17.17 -18.44 -24.70
C VAL A 122 17.59 -18.13 -26.14
N THR A 123 16.62 -17.94 -27.03
CA THR A 123 16.82 -17.65 -28.46
C THR A 123 16.70 -16.17 -28.77
N ASN A 124 15.78 -15.48 -28.09
CA ASN A 124 15.50 -14.06 -28.25
C ASN A 124 15.02 -13.49 -26.90
N THR A 125 15.20 -12.18 -26.70
CA THR A 125 14.61 -11.42 -25.59
C THR A 125 13.98 -10.15 -26.16
N LEU A 126 12.70 -9.90 -25.86
CA LEU A 126 11.97 -8.69 -26.21
C LEU A 126 11.96 -7.71 -25.03
N ASP A 127 12.02 -6.40 -25.32
CA ASP A 127 11.83 -5.38 -24.29
C ASP A 127 10.34 -5.20 -24.00
N VAL A 128 9.92 -5.68 -22.83
CA VAL A 128 8.50 -5.74 -22.44
C VAL A 128 8.21 -4.95 -21.17
N TYR A 129 7.04 -4.31 -21.15
CA TYR A 129 6.41 -3.80 -19.94
C TYR A 129 5.95 -5.00 -19.12
N ALA A 130 6.51 -5.16 -17.91
CA ALA A 130 6.37 -6.40 -17.12
C ALA A 130 5.79 -6.15 -15.70
N ASN A 131 5.02 -5.07 -15.53
CA ASN A 131 4.28 -4.84 -14.28
C ASN A 131 3.02 -5.70 -14.27
N SER A 132 2.62 -6.19 -13.10
CA SER A 132 1.44 -7.05 -12.97
C SER A 132 1.56 -8.30 -13.88
N GLU A 133 0.49 -8.71 -14.57
CA GLU A 133 0.49 -9.86 -15.49
C GLU A 133 1.10 -9.56 -16.87
N ASP A 134 1.47 -8.29 -17.13
CA ASP A 134 2.01 -7.90 -18.42
C ASP A 134 3.39 -8.51 -18.68
N GLY A 135 3.74 -8.60 -19.96
CA GLY A 135 5.00 -9.18 -20.41
C GLY A 135 4.88 -9.78 -21.81
N LEU A 136 5.72 -10.77 -22.09
CA LEU A 136 5.56 -11.68 -23.22
C LEU A 136 4.60 -12.81 -22.81
N GLN A 137 3.52 -12.98 -23.57
CA GLN A 137 2.45 -13.92 -23.27
C GLN A 137 2.60 -15.17 -24.14
N THR A 138 2.05 -15.16 -25.33
CA THR A 138 1.89 -16.35 -26.18
C THR A 138 2.94 -16.48 -27.28
N VAL A 139 3.19 -17.72 -27.69
CA VAL A 139 3.92 -18.13 -28.90
C VAL A 139 3.07 -19.12 -29.69
N ALA A 140 2.78 -18.82 -30.95
CA ALA A 140 2.02 -19.73 -31.81
C ALA A 140 2.68 -19.89 -33.19
N LEU A 141 2.58 -21.08 -33.76
CA LEU A 141 3.05 -21.35 -35.12
C LEU A 141 1.95 -21.01 -36.13
N ASP A 142 2.32 -20.40 -37.25
CA ASP A 142 1.39 -20.26 -38.37
C ASP A 142 0.92 -21.64 -38.86
N PRO A 143 -0.35 -21.83 -39.27
CA PRO A 143 -0.82 -23.12 -39.78
C PRO A 143 0.00 -23.67 -40.96
N ASN A 144 0.65 -22.80 -41.74
CA ASN A 144 1.57 -23.17 -42.82
C ASN A 144 3.05 -23.04 -42.43
N PHE A 145 3.39 -23.14 -41.13
CA PHE A 145 4.74 -22.94 -40.60
C PHE A 145 5.82 -23.75 -41.32
N ALA A 146 5.51 -25.01 -41.66
CA ALA A 146 6.45 -25.87 -42.40
C ALA A 146 6.88 -25.31 -43.77
N GLU A 147 6.12 -24.37 -44.33
CA GLU A 147 6.39 -23.71 -45.60
C GLU A 147 6.85 -22.25 -45.43
N ASN A 148 6.25 -21.51 -44.50
CA ASN A 148 6.43 -20.06 -44.38
C ASN A 148 7.29 -19.60 -43.18
N ASN A 149 7.52 -20.48 -42.20
CA ASN A 149 8.28 -20.24 -40.96
C ASN A 149 7.83 -19.00 -40.16
N TRP A 150 6.55 -18.65 -40.17
CA TRP A 150 6.03 -17.55 -39.33
C TRP A 150 5.70 -18.02 -37.92
N VAL A 151 6.18 -17.27 -36.93
CA VAL A 151 5.85 -17.45 -35.50
C VAL A 151 5.17 -16.17 -35.01
N TYR A 152 4.00 -16.32 -34.39
CA TYR A 152 3.25 -15.23 -33.77
C TYR A 152 3.63 -15.10 -32.29
N LEU A 153 3.71 -13.86 -31.82
CA LEU A 153 3.86 -13.54 -30.40
C LEU A 153 2.79 -12.52 -29.98
N VAL A 154 2.33 -12.62 -28.74
CA VAL A 154 1.60 -11.53 -28.06
C VAL A 154 2.41 -11.00 -26.91
N TYR A 155 2.68 -9.69 -26.88
CA TYR A 155 3.52 -9.09 -25.85
C TYR A 155 3.15 -7.64 -25.55
N SER A 156 3.63 -7.14 -24.42
CA SER A 156 3.44 -5.77 -23.95
C SER A 156 4.68 -4.91 -24.25
N PRO A 157 4.80 -4.23 -25.41
CA PRO A 157 5.95 -3.36 -25.68
C PRO A 157 6.05 -2.21 -24.66
N ARG A 158 7.27 -1.82 -24.28
CA ARG A 158 7.50 -0.60 -23.47
C ARG A 158 7.38 0.68 -24.30
N ASP A 159 7.80 0.60 -25.55
CA ASP A 159 7.90 1.68 -26.52
C ASP A 159 7.26 1.16 -27.82
N ALA A 160 5.93 1.23 -27.89
CA ALA A 160 5.14 0.66 -28.95
C ALA A 160 5.22 1.51 -30.24
N ASP A 161 5.51 2.81 -30.12
CA ASP A 161 5.65 3.74 -31.25
C ASP A 161 7.10 3.83 -31.79
N GLY A 162 8.07 3.33 -31.03
CA GLY A 162 9.48 3.21 -31.41
C GLY A 162 10.25 4.52 -31.34
N ASP A 163 9.79 5.50 -30.56
CA ASP A 163 10.42 6.82 -30.45
C ASP A 163 11.60 6.87 -29.44
N GLY A 164 11.83 5.78 -28.71
CA GLY A 164 12.86 5.61 -27.70
C GLY A 164 12.43 6.04 -26.29
N VAL A 165 11.14 6.33 -26.08
CA VAL A 165 10.54 6.71 -24.81
C VAL A 165 9.48 5.67 -24.42
N ALA A 166 9.43 5.31 -23.14
CA ALA A 166 8.36 4.42 -22.67
C ALA A 166 6.99 5.11 -22.79
N ASP A 167 6.01 4.42 -23.38
CA ASP A 167 4.67 4.95 -23.60
C ASP A 167 3.91 5.20 -22.30
N THR A 168 4.12 4.30 -21.33
CA THR A 168 3.44 4.33 -20.03
C THR A 168 4.44 4.38 -18.88
N PRO A 169 4.12 5.08 -17.77
CA PRO A 169 4.89 5.01 -16.55
C PRO A 169 5.02 3.57 -16.03
N ALA A 170 6.14 3.26 -15.40
CA ALA A 170 6.32 1.99 -14.71
C ALA A 170 5.55 1.94 -13.38
N GLY A 171 5.10 0.74 -12.98
CA GLY A 171 4.47 0.49 -11.68
C GLY A 171 2.95 0.73 -11.69
N ASN A 172 2.39 0.84 -10.48
CA ASN A 172 0.95 1.04 -10.31
C ASN A 172 0.50 2.49 -10.51
N SER A 173 -0.63 2.63 -11.18
CA SER A 173 -1.43 3.83 -11.30
C SER A 173 -2.23 4.08 -10.02
N PRO A 174 -2.60 5.32 -9.68
CA PRO A 174 -3.38 5.60 -8.49
C PRO A 174 -4.83 5.14 -8.66
N ASN A 175 -5.47 4.75 -7.55
CA ASN A 175 -6.87 4.29 -7.55
C ASN A 175 -7.87 5.44 -7.78
N THR A 176 -7.47 6.68 -7.46
CA THR A 176 -8.26 7.89 -7.68
C THR A 176 -7.40 9.01 -8.26
N LEU A 177 -8.05 9.97 -8.90
CA LEU A 177 -7.38 11.14 -9.46
C LEU A 177 -6.54 11.86 -8.40
N PRO A 178 -5.25 12.16 -8.69
CA PRO A 178 -4.45 13.02 -7.83
C PRO A 178 -5.12 14.38 -7.63
N ALA A 179 -4.87 15.01 -6.48
CA ALA A 179 -5.47 16.29 -6.15
C ALA A 179 -5.17 17.36 -7.22
N GLY A 180 -6.22 17.92 -7.83
CA GLY A 180 -6.12 18.94 -8.88
C GLY A 180 -5.96 18.40 -10.30
N ALA A 181 -5.88 17.09 -10.49
CA ALA A 181 -5.94 16.46 -11.80
C ALA A 181 -7.41 16.33 -12.30
N ASP A 182 -7.56 16.22 -13.62
CA ASP A 182 -8.80 15.81 -14.28
C ASP A 182 -8.60 14.46 -14.97
N GLU A 183 -9.65 13.96 -15.62
CA GLU A 183 -9.65 12.61 -16.21
C GLU A 183 -8.63 12.41 -17.33
N SER A 184 -8.08 13.47 -17.94
CA SER A 184 -6.97 13.33 -18.90
C SER A 184 -5.68 12.81 -18.26
N TYR A 185 -5.61 12.79 -16.92
CA TYR A 185 -4.51 12.14 -16.20
C TYR A 185 -4.41 10.65 -16.54
N TRP A 186 -5.51 9.98 -16.85
CA TRP A 186 -5.51 8.54 -17.14
C TRP A 186 -4.86 8.20 -18.49
N ASP A 187 -4.79 9.16 -19.42
CA ASP A 187 -4.25 8.96 -20.77
C ASP A 187 -2.78 8.50 -20.76
N GLN A 188 -1.99 8.94 -19.76
CA GLN A 188 -0.59 8.54 -19.64
C GLN A 188 -0.40 7.05 -19.30
N TRP A 189 -1.46 6.38 -18.86
CA TRP A 189 -1.45 4.97 -18.47
C TRP A 189 -2.04 4.09 -19.58
N VAL A 190 -2.33 4.64 -20.76
CA VAL A 190 -2.80 3.87 -21.91
C VAL A 190 -1.60 3.25 -22.62
N GLY A 191 -1.58 1.92 -22.71
CA GLY A 191 -0.58 1.15 -23.45
C GLY A 191 -1.25 0.15 -24.40
N VAL A 192 -0.46 -0.77 -24.96
CA VAL A 192 -0.99 -1.81 -25.86
C VAL A 192 -0.44 -3.19 -25.53
N ASN A 193 -1.29 -4.22 -25.71
CA ASN A 193 -0.86 -5.60 -25.94
C ASN A 193 -0.81 -5.82 -27.45
N ARG A 194 0.35 -6.21 -27.96
CA ARG A 194 0.66 -6.30 -29.38
C ARG A 194 0.69 -7.73 -29.85
N LEU A 195 -0.12 -8.04 -30.86
CA LEU A 195 0.00 -9.22 -31.71
C LEU A 195 0.94 -8.90 -32.88
N ALA A 196 2.02 -9.65 -33.00
CA ALA A 196 2.95 -9.55 -34.13
C ALA A 196 3.45 -10.93 -34.56
N ARG A 197 4.04 -11.01 -35.76
CA ARG A 197 4.73 -12.23 -36.23
C ARG A 197 6.14 -11.96 -36.73
N PHE A 198 6.97 -13.00 -36.63
CA PHE A 198 8.40 -12.98 -36.92
C PHE A 198 8.80 -14.21 -37.73
N GLN A 199 9.78 -14.07 -38.60
CA GLN A 199 10.38 -15.17 -39.35
C GLN A 199 11.29 -16.01 -38.46
N TRP A 200 11.07 -17.32 -38.45
CA TRP A 200 11.93 -18.31 -37.83
C TRP A 200 12.99 -18.81 -38.79
N ASN A 201 14.26 -18.76 -38.40
CA ASN A 201 15.39 -19.18 -39.25
C ASN A 201 15.90 -20.60 -38.96
N GLY A 202 15.23 -21.35 -38.08
CA GLY A 202 15.66 -22.67 -37.59
C GLY A 202 16.36 -22.64 -36.23
N ASP A 203 16.81 -21.47 -35.78
CA ASP A 203 17.60 -21.27 -34.56
C ASP A 203 17.07 -20.12 -33.67
N ALA A 204 16.63 -19.02 -34.25
CA ALA A 204 16.08 -17.86 -33.54
C ALA A 204 15.06 -17.12 -34.42
N LEU A 205 14.26 -16.24 -33.80
CA LEU A 205 13.41 -15.28 -34.51
C LEU A 205 14.27 -14.17 -35.11
N ASP A 206 14.03 -13.82 -36.38
CA ASP A 206 14.56 -12.59 -36.97
C ASP A 206 13.73 -11.40 -36.49
N LEU A 207 14.15 -10.73 -35.42
CA LEU A 207 13.43 -9.59 -34.86
C LEU A 207 13.27 -8.43 -35.84
N ALA A 208 14.12 -8.32 -36.87
CA ALA A 208 13.97 -7.29 -37.90
C ALA A 208 12.85 -7.59 -38.91
N SER A 209 12.29 -8.79 -38.88
CA SER A 209 11.18 -9.22 -39.74
C SER A 209 9.80 -8.96 -39.14
N GLU A 210 9.73 -8.28 -37.99
CA GLU A 210 8.49 -7.99 -37.28
C GLU A 210 7.40 -7.44 -38.20
N GLN A 211 6.26 -8.08 -38.16
CA GLN A 211 5.01 -7.59 -38.72
C GLN A 211 4.01 -7.40 -37.60
N VAL A 212 3.76 -6.15 -37.21
CA VAL A 212 2.71 -5.78 -36.26
C VAL A 212 1.34 -6.00 -36.92
N VAL A 213 0.52 -6.85 -36.32
CA VAL A 213 -0.80 -7.22 -36.84
C VAL A 213 -1.90 -6.41 -36.17
N LEU A 214 -1.93 -6.40 -34.83
CA LEU A 214 -2.98 -5.75 -34.05
C LEU A 214 -2.44 -5.28 -32.70
N ASP A 215 -2.77 -4.04 -32.34
CA ASP A 215 -2.57 -3.52 -31.00
C ASP A 215 -3.93 -3.47 -30.26
N VAL A 216 -4.01 -4.13 -29.11
CA VAL A 216 -5.14 -4.06 -28.18
C VAL A 216 -4.82 -3.02 -27.11
N GLU A 217 -5.56 -1.91 -27.10
CA GLU A 217 -5.38 -0.84 -26.12
C GLU A 217 -5.76 -1.31 -24.70
N VAL A 218 -4.88 -1.03 -23.73
CA VAL A 218 -5.00 -1.45 -22.33
C VAL A 218 -4.68 -0.31 -21.38
N GLN A 219 -5.25 -0.37 -20.18
CA GLN A 219 -4.97 0.55 -19.08
C GLN A 219 -3.90 -0.09 -18.19
N ARG A 220 -2.68 0.44 -18.25
CA ARG A 220 -1.53 0.02 -17.45
C ARG A 220 -1.60 0.54 -16.02
N GLY A 221 -0.80 -0.07 -15.16
CA GLY A 221 -0.67 0.30 -13.76
C GLY A 221 -1.87 -0.07 -12.89
N GLN A 222 -2.81 -0.84 -13.41
CA GLN A 222 -3.67 -1.68 -12.59
C GLN A 222 -3.42 -3.11 -13.04
N CYS A 223 -3.32 -4.03 -12.10
CA CYS A 223 -3.51 -5.44 -12.41
C CYS A 223 -4.99 -5.64 -12.84
N CYS A 224 -5.45 -6.65 -13.56
CA CYS A 224 -4.88 -7.89 -14.07
C CYS A 224 -5.65 -8.25 -15.37
N HIS A 225 -5.59 -9.51 -15.79
CA HIS A 225 -6.35 -10.14 -16.88
C HIS A 225 -5.90 -9.72 -18.26
N VAL A 226 -4.75 -10.25 -18.66
CA VAL A 226 -4.19 -10.04 -19.99
C VAL A 226 -4.88 -10.93 -21.03
N GLY A 227 -5.24 -12.17 -20.69
CA GLY A 227 -5.59 -13.20 -21.67
C GLY A 227 -4.39 -13.46 -22.59
N ALA A 228 -4.55 -13.13 -23.87
CA ALA A 228 -3.51 -13.04 -24.89
C ALA A 228 -3.05 -14.36 -25.53
N ASP A 229 -3.92 -15.36 -25.58
CA ASP A 229 -3.67 -16.64 -26.24
C ASP A 229 -4.16 -16.70 -27.69
N ILE A 230 -3.55 -17.55 -28.52
CA ILE A 230 -3.75 -17.61 -29.98
C ILE A 230 -4.19 -19.02 -30.41
N GLY A 231 -5.21 -19.08 -31.26
CA GLY A 231 -5.58 -20.28 -32.02
C GLY A 231 -5.86 -19.99 -33.49
N PHE A 232 -5.91 -21.03 -34.34
CA PHE A 232 -6.19 -20.88 -35.77
C PHE A 232 -7.26 -21.86 -36.24
N ASP A 233 -8.20 -21.39 -37.07
CA ASP A 233 -9.14 -22.28 -37.76
C ASP A 233 -8.60 -22.83 -39.10
N GLY A 234 -9.35 -23.75 -39.70
CA GLY A 234 -8.97 -24.40 -40.96
C GLY A 234 -8.93 -23.47 -42.19
N ASP A 235 -9.47 -22.26 -42.08
CA ASP A 235 -9.40 -21.22 -43.12
C ASP A 235 -8.22 -20.26 -42.91
N GLY A 236 -7.42 -20.47 -41.86
CA GLY A 236 -6.29 -19.62 -41.49
C GLY A 236 -6.70 -18.33 -40.78
N ASN A 237 -7.90 -18.25 -40.23
CA ASN A 237 -8.27 -17.13 -39.36
C ASN A 237 -7.65 -17.33 -37.99
N LEU A 238 -7.07 -16.25 -37.46
CA LEU A 238 -6.48 -16.17 -36.14
C LEU A 238 -7.54 -15.78 -35.12
N TYR A 239 -7.57 -16.50 -34.00
CA TYR A 239 -8.31 -16.16 -32.80
C TYR A 239 -7.35 -15.63 -31.75
N LEU A 240 -7.73 -14.55 -31.07
CA LEU A 240 -6.92 -13.93 -30.01
C LEU A 240 -7.80 -13.71 -28.77
N SER A 241 -7.44 -14.32 -27.65
CA SER A 241 -8.08 -14.03 -26.37
C SER A 241 -7.55 -12.71 -25.79
N THR A 242 -8.42 -11.98 -25.10
CA THR A 242 -8.07 -10.73 -24.41
C THR A 242 -8.84 -10.65 -23.10
N GLY A 243 -8.15 -10.43 -21.99
CA GLY A 243 -8.81 -10.20 -20.71
C GLY A 243 -9.43 -8.80 -20.61
N ASP A 244 -10.30 -8.62 -19.61
CA ASP A 244 -11.08 -7.40 -19.41
C ASP A 244 -10.24 -6.20 -18.94
N ASN A 245 -8.99 -6.47 -18.51
CA ASN A 245 -8.06 -5.49 -17.99
C ASN A 245 -8.63 -4.74 -16.77
N THR A 246 -9.27 -5.47 -15.85
CA THR A 246 -9.85 -4.94 -14.62
C THR A 246 -9.49 -5.79 -13.39
N PRO A 247 -8.93 -5.22 -12.31
CA PRO A 247 -8.50 -5.99 -11.15
C PRO A 247 -9.67 -6.50 -10.30
N ALA A 248 -9.47 -7.67 -9.69
CA ALA A 248 -10.33 -8.14 -8.61
C ALA A 248 -10.28 -7.23 -7.36
N SER A 249 -9.12 -6.60 -7.08
CA SER A 249 -8.90 -5.62 -5.99
C SER A 249 -9.57 -4.26 -6.20
N THR A 250 -10.49 -4.15 -7.17
CA THR A 250 -11.26 -2.93 -7.40
C THR A 250 -11.89 -2.42 -6.09
N PRO A 251 -11.66 -1.15 -5.69
CA PRO A 251 -12.19 -0.62 -4.44
C PRO A 251 -13.72 -0.75 -4.34
N GLY A 252 -14.20 -1.34 -3.25
CA GLY A 252 -15.62 -1.62 -3.00
C GLY A 252 -16.17 -2.88 -3.71
N ALA A 253 -15.35 -3.60 -4.51
CA ALA A 253 -15.80 -4.82 -5.18
C ALA A 253 -16.03 -5.96 -4.19
N ASN A 254 -15.22 -6.08 -3.13
CA ASN A 254 -15.32 -7.13 -2.11
C ASN A 254 -15.46 -8.55 -2.71
N GLY A 255 -14.67 -8.87 -3.72
CA GLY A 255 -14.70 -10.15 -4.44
C GLY A 255 -15.86 -10.34 -5.44
N PHE A 256 -16.72 -9.34 -5.69
CA PHE A 256 -17.78 -9.43 -6.70
C PHE A 256 -17.39 -8.72 -8.01
N ALA A 257 -18.27 -8.74 -9.01
CA ALA A 257 -18.07 -8.05 -10.29
C ALA A 257 -17.60 -6.56 -10.12
N PRO A 258 -16.39 -6.22 -10.61
CA PRO A 258 -15.78 -4.89 -10.47
C PRO A 258 -16.33 -3.91 -11.51
N ASN A 259 -17.53 -3.38 -11.24
CA ASN A 259 -18.24 -2.43 -12.10
C ASN A 259 -18.15 -0.99 -11.57
N ASN A 260 -16.98 -0.58 -11.06
CA ASN A 260 -16.83 0.71 -10.37
C ASN A 260 -16.51 1.85 -11.35
N ASP A 261 -17.56 2.55 -11.77
CA ASP A 261 -17.44 3.75 -12.59
C ASP A 261 -17.71 5.03 -11.78
N ALA A 262 -17.42 5.07 -10.48
CA ALA A 262 -17.59 6.28 -9.69
C ALA A 262 -16.68 7.43 -10.20
N PRO A 263 -17.17 8.69 -10.30
CA PRO A 263 -16.37 9.82 -10.77
C PRO A 263 -15.08 10.01 -9.96
N GLY A 264 -13.97 10.23 -10.66
CA GLY A 264 -12.64 10.40 -10.06
C GLY A 264 -11.90 9.10 -9.72
N TYR A 265 -12.53 7.93 -9.81
CA TYR A 265 -11.85 6.65 -9.75
C TYR A 265 -11.19 6.30 -11.08
N ASN A 266 -10.15 5.45 -11.01
CA ASN A 266 -9.43 4.94 -12.16
C ASN A 266 -10.38 4.18 -13.11
N PRO A 267 -10.34 4.44 -14.43
CA PRO A 267 -11.18 3.74 -15.38
C PRO A 267 -10.98 2.22 -15.36
N GLY A 268 -9.78 1.74 -15.01
CA GLY A 268 -9.44 0.32 -14.91
C GLY A 268 -10.38 -0.51 -14.02
N PHE A 269 -11.11 0.12 -13.11
CA PHE A 269 -12.00 -0.53 -12.13
C PHE A 269 -13.43 -0.81 -12.61
N ASP A 270 -13.73 -0.56 -13.88
CA ASP A 270 -15.05 -0.84 -14.45
C ASP A 270 -14.96 -1.82 -15.61
N SER A 271 -15.19 -3.11 -15.33
CA SER A 271 -15.10 -4.17 -16.34
C SER A 271 -16.08 -3.97 -17.51
N ARG A 272 -17.18 -3.23 -17.28
CA ARG A 272 -18.13 -2.86 -18.35
C ARG A 272 -17.51 -2.02 -19.45
N ARG A 273 -16.40 -1.30 -19.20
CA ARG A 273 -15.69 -0.49 -20.21
C ARG A 273 -15.02 -1.35 -21.29
N GLY A 274 -14.64 -2.58 -20.93
CA GLY A 274 -13.94 -3.56 -21.74
C GLY A 274 -14.90 -4.68 -22.12
N ALA A 275 -15.01 -5.71 -21.27
CA ALA A 275 -15.79 -6.93 -21.50
C ALA A 275 -17.22 -6.65 -22.02
N GLY A 276 -17.93 -5.74 -21.37
CA GLY A 276 -19.31 -5.34 -21.74
C GLY A 276 -19.43 -4.31 -22.86
N ASN A 277 -18.33 -3.78 -23.40
CA ASN A 277 -18.32 -2.74 -24.42
C ASN A 277 -18.14 -3.34 -25.82
N THR A 278 -19.08 -3.08 -26.71
CA THR A 278 -19.07 -3.60 -28.09
C THR A 278 -18.06 -2.88 -28.99
N ASN A 279 -17.54 -1.73 -28.56
CA ASN A 279 -16.59 -0.91 -29.30
C ASN A 279 -15.17 -0.94 -28.69
N ASP A 280 -14.87 -1.98 -27.91
CA ASP A 280 -13.59 -2.19 -27.23
C ASP A 280 -13.08 -3.61 -27.53
N LEU A 281 -11.76 -3.79 -27.54
CA LEU A 281 -11.15 -5.10 -27.83
C LEU A 281 -10.81 -5.91 -26.58
N ARG A 282 -10.92 -5.34 -25.38
CA ARG A 282 -10.64 -6.04 -24.11
C ARG A 282 -11.84 -6.87 -23.64
N GLY A 283 -11.56 -7.97 -22.96
CA GLY A 283 -12.59 -8.92 -22.48
C GLY A 283 -13.34 -9.54 -23.64
N LYS A 284 -12.59 -10.01 -24.65
CA LYS A 284 -13.08 -10.57 -25.92
C LYS A 284 -12.27 -11.81 -26.31
N ILE A 285 -12.86 -12.63 -27.18
CA ILE A 285 -12.10 -13.46 -28.12
C ILE A 285 -12.32 -12.88 -29.52
N LEU A 286 -11.23 -12.44 -30.14
CA LEU A 286 -11.22 -11.78 -31.43
C LEU A 286 -11.01 -12.81 -32.54
N ARG A 287 -11.54 -12.59 -33.75
CA ARG A 287 -11.26 -13.39 -34.94
C ARG A 287 -10.92 -12.49 -36.13
N ILE A 288 -9.74 -12.67 -36.70
CA ILE A 288 -9.21 -11.91 -37.83
C ILE A 288 -8.54 -12.84 -38.86
N HIS A 289 -8.32 -12.36 -40.09
CA HIS A 289 -7.51 -13.08 -41.08
C HIS A 289 -6.24 -12.29 -41.38
N VAL A 290 -5.07 -12.84 -41.08
CA VAL A 290 -3.79 -12.14 -41.24
C VAL A 290 -3.27 -12.32 -42.67
N GLU A 291 -3.06 -11.20 -43.37
CA GLU A 291 -2.59 -11.16 -44.74
C GLU A 291 -1.05 -11.28 -44.81
N ASP A 292 -0.50 -11.59 -45.99
CA ASP A 292 0.94 -11.79 -46.21
C ASP A 292 1.83 -10.59 -45.80
N ASP A 293 1.29 -9.37 -45.85
CA ASP A 293 2.02 -8.14 -45.50
C ASP A 293 1.93 -7.77 -44.01
N GLY A 294 1.23 -8.58 -43.20
CA GLY A 294 1.01 -8.35 -41.78
C GLY A 294 -0.23 -7.52 -41.46
N SER A 295 -0.90 -6.94 -42.46
CA SER A 295 -2.25 -6.39 -42.23
C SER A 295 -3.26 -7.51 -41.99
N TYR A 296 -4.48 -7.17 -41.58
CA TYR A 296 -5.55 -8.17 -41.42
C TYR A 296 -6.86 -7.73 -42.08
N THR A 297 -7.68 -8.71 -42.41
CA THR A 297 -9.07 -8.56 -42.83
C THR A 297 -10.03 -9.16 -41.81
N ILE A 298 -11.31 -8.82 -41.91
CA ILE A 298 -12.35 -9.35 -41.02
C ILE A 298 -13.09 -10.50 -41.73
N PRO A 299 -13.04 -11.73 -41.18
CA PRO A 299 -13.82 -12.85 -41.68
C PRO A 299 -15.33 -12.60 -41.57
N GLU A 300 -16.12 -13.25 -42.43
CA GLU A 300 -17.58 -13.29 -42.24
C GLU A 300 -17.91 -14.14 -41.00
N GLY A 301 -19.00 -13.83 -40.30
CA GLY A 301 -19.47 -14.64 -39.17
C GLY A 301 -19.03 -14.17 -37.78
N ASN A 302 -18.32 -13.04 -37.67
CA ASN A 302 -18.10 -12.39 -36.37
C ASN A 302 -19.40 -11.80 -35.79
N LEU A 303 -19.40 -11.56 -34.47
CA LEU A 303 -20.58 -11.11 -33.72
C LEU A 303 -21.18 -9.81 -34.29
N PHE A 304 -20.32 -8.93 -34.79
CA PHE A 304 -20.70 -7.68 -35.45
C PHE A 304 -20.18 -7.62 -36.88
N ALA A 305 -21.07 -7.33 -37.83
CA ALA A 305 -20.68 -7.17 -39.23
C ALA A 305 -19.81 -5.92 -39.43
N PRO A 306 -18.82 -5.95 -40.34
CA PRO A 306 -18.00 -4.79 -40.69
C PRO A 306 -18.84 -3.54 -41.03
N GLY A 307 -18.49 -2.41 -40.41
CA GLY A 307 -19.17 -1.13 -40.61
C GLY A 307 -20.43 -0.92 -39.75
N THR A 308 -20.74 -1.84 -38.84
CA THR A 308 -21.77 -1.63 -37.81
C THR A 308 -21.31 -0.51 -36.85
N GLU A 309 -22.18 0.48 -36.65
CA GLU A 309 -21.86 1.67 -35.84
C GLU A 309 -21.72 1.28 -34.35
N LEU A 310 -20.74 1.86 -33.65
CA LEU A 310 -20.45 1.61 -32.23
C LEU A 310 -20.05 0.15 -31.92
N THR A 311 -19.47 -0.55 -32.88
CA THR A 311 -19.01 -1.93 -32.69
C THR A 311 -17.65 -2.16 -33.34
N ARG A 312 -16.87 -3.09 -32.77
CA ARG A 312 -15.65 -3.63 -33.35
C ARG A 312 -15.94 -4.94 -34.08
N PRO A 313 -15.71 -5.03 -35.40
CA PRO A 313 -16.03 -6.21 -36.18
C PRO A 313 -15.04 -7.38 -35.96
N GLU A 314 -13.95 -7.16 -35.24
CA GLU A 314 -13.01 -8.20 -34.80
C GLU A 314 -13.62 -9.15 -33.76
N ILE A 315 -14.67 -8.73 -33.05
CA ILE A 315 -15.25 -9.46 -31.93
C ILE A 315 -15.98 -10.72 -32.41
N PHE A 316 -15.51 -11.89 -31.98
CA PHE A 316 -16.19 -13.17 -32.15
C PHE A 316 -16.95 -13.57 -30.88
N VAL A 317 -16.30 -13.51 -29.71
CA VAL A 317 -16.92 -13.61 -28.39
C VAL A 317 -16.74 -12.30 -27.63
N MET A 318 -17.78 -11.82 -26.96
CA MET A 318 -17.67 -10.75 -25.98
C MET A 318 -18.09 -11.18 -24.58
N GLY A 319 -17.73 -10.38 -23.57
CA GLY A 319 -18.19 -10.62 -22.20
C GLY A 319 -17.46 -11.77 -21.52
N VAL A 320 -16.14 -11.82 -21.68
CA VAL A 320 -15.22 -12.73 -20.96
C VAL A 320 -14.34 -11.92 -20.00
N ARG A 321 -13.93 -12.52 -18.88
CA ARG A 321 -13.14 -11.84 -17.83
C ARG A 321 -11.64 -12.00 -18.05
N ASN A 322 -11.14 -13.22 -17.93
CA ASN A 322 -9.75 -13.59 -18.13
C ASN A 322 -9.65 -14.95 -18.83
N PRO A 323 -9.90 -15.00 -20.16
CA PRO A 323 -9.77 -16.21 -20.96
C PRO A 323 -8.28 -16.53 -21.21
N PHE A 324 -7.57 -17.03 -20.19
CA PHE A 324 -6.11 -17.10 -20.18
C PHE A 324 -5.56 -18.07 -21.25
N ARG A 325 -6.21 -19.23 -21.42
CA ARG A 325 -5.90 -20.22 -22.47
C ARG A 325 -7.13 -20.53 -23.30
N ILE A 326 -6.97 -20.57 -24.62
CA ILE A 326 -8.01 -20.94 -25.58
C ILE A 326 -7.54 -22.10 -26.46
N GLU A 327 -8.48 -22.83 -27.02
CA GLU A 327 -8.21 -23.83 -28.04
C GLU A 327 -9.16 -23.64 -29.22
N VAL A 328 -8.61 -23.66 -30.43
CA VAL A 328 -9.38 -23.66 -31.68
C VAL A 328 -9.13 -24.98 -32.39
N ASP A 329 -10.15 -25.84 -32.41
CA ASP A 329 -10.04 -27.14 -33.04
C ASP A 329 -10.73 -27.19 -34.42
N ILE A 330 -9.95 -27.60 -35.41
CA ILE A 330 -10.36 -27.61 -36.82
C ILE A 330 -11.30 -28.79 -37.11
N GLU A 331 -11.12 -29.94 -36.45
CA GLU A 331 -11.87 -31.16 -36.77
C GLU A 331 -13.27 -31.18 -36.12
N THR A 332 -13.43 -30.58 -34.95
CA THR A 332 -14.72 -30.36 -34.28
C THR A 332 -15.37 -29.04 -34.65
N ASN A 333 -14.66 -28.13 -35.33
CA ASN A 333 -15.13 -26.78 -35.66
C ASN A 333 -15.56 -26.01 -34.40
N SER A 334 -14.68 -25.99 -33.39
CA SER A 334 -14.98 -25.40 -32.08
C SER A 334 -13.92 -24.46 -31.55
N LEU A 335 -14.37 -23.54 -30.68
CA LEU A 335 -13.53 -22.74 -29.79
C LEU A 335 -13.87 -23.13 -28.35
N SER A 336 -12.85 -23.44 -27.53
CA SER A 336 -13.00 -23.64 -26.09
C SER A 336 -12.03 -22.78 -25.28
N TRP A 337 -12.41 -22.43 -24.05
CA TRP A 337 -11.58 -21.62 -23.15
C TRP A 337 -11.96 -21.83 -21.68
N GLY A 338 -10.99 -21.67 -20.79
CA GLY A 338 -11.24 -21.42 -19.37
C GLY A 338 -11.37 -19.93 -19.10
N ASP A 339 -12.29 -19.50 -18.24
CA ASP A 339 -12.49 -18.10 -17.84
C ASP A 339 -12.51 -17.98 -16.31
N TYR A 340 -11.58 -17.20 -15.76
CA TYR A 340 -11.49 -16.99 -14.32
C TYR A 340 -12.61 -16.07 -13.85
N GLY A 341 -13.30 -16.44 -12.78
CA GLY A 341 -14.29 -15.62 -12.09
C GLY A 341 -13.74 -14.71 -10.99
N PRO A 342 -14.61 -14.00 -10.27
CA PRO A 342 -14.22 -13.10 -9.18
C PRO A 342 -14.02 -13.85 -7.85
N ASP A 343 -13.67 -13.15 -6.77
CA ASP A 343 -13.07 -13.80 -5.57
C ASP A 343 -14.05 -13.98 -4.38
N ALA A 344 -15.34 -13.71 -4.55
CA ALA A 344 -16.31 -13.75 -3.45
C ALA A 344 -16.53 -15.18 -2.95
N THR A 345 -16.21 -15.48 -1.70
CA THR A 345 -16.51 -16.81 -1.13
C THR A 345 -18.02 -17.07 -1.03
N LYS A 346 -18.42 -18.35 -1.00
CA LYS A 346 -19.82 -18.76 -0.81
C LYS A 346 -20.48 -18.10 0.41
N ALA A 347 -19.80 -18.11 1.55
CA ALA A 347 -20.32 -17.55 2.80
C ALA A 347 -20.58 -16.04 2.68
N VAL A 348 -19.72 -15.31 1.97
CA VAL A 348 -19.90 -13.89 1.67
C VAL A 348 -21.08 -13.69 0.72
N ALA A 349 -21.15 -14.46 -0.37
CA ALA A 349 -22.22 -14.35 -1.38
C ALA A 349 -23.62 -14.58 -0.80
N GLU A 350 -23.80 -15.58 0.07
CA GLU A 350 -25.09 -15.91 0.69
C GLU A 350 -25.67 -14.77 1.56
N THR A 351 -24.84 -13.85 2.03
CA THR A 351 -25.26 -12.77 2.95
C THR A 351 -25.21 -11.38 2.34
N ALA A 352 -24.38 -11.15 1.30
CA ALA A 352 -24.18 -9.83 0.71
C ALA A 352 -25.35 -9.36 -0.18
N GLY A 353 -26.08 -10.28 -0.81
CA GLY A 353 -27.17 -9.93 -1.72
C GLY A 353 -26.72 -9.21 -2.99
N ARG A 354 -25.53 -9.53 -3.51
CA ARG A 354 -24.89 -8.87 -4.67
C ARG A 354 -24.80 -9.71 -5.94
N GLY A 355 -24.97 -11.02 -5.85
CA GLY A 355 -24.84 -11.94 -6.98
C GLY A 355 -24.24 -13.28 -6.53
N PRO A 356 -23.82 -14.12 -7.49
CA PRO A 356 -23.17 -15.39 -7.18
C PRO A 356 -21.82 -15.19 -6.48
N MET A 357 -21.31 -16.28 -5.91
CA MET A 357 -19.92 -16.37 -5.45
C MET A 357 -18.94 -16.31 -6.63
N GLY A 358 -17.64 -16.34 -6.34
CA GLY A 358 -16.58 -16.61 -7.30
C GLY A 358 -16.72 -18.00 -7.88
N LEU A 359 -17.39 -18.10 -9.03
CA LEU A 359 -17.43 -19.31 -9.85
C LEU A 359 -16.49 -19.08 -11.02
N VAL A 360 -15.75 -20.09 -11.46
CA VAL A 360 -15.01 -20.04 -12.73
C VAL A 360 -15.79 -20.80 -13.80
N GLU A 361 -15.47 -20.55 -15.07
CA GLU A 361 -16.14 -21.19 -16.21
C GLU A 361 -15.16 -21.95 -17.10
N TRP A 362 -15.63 -23.04 -17.69
CA TRP A 362 -15.03 -23.62 -18.88
C TRP A 362 -16.09 -23.68 -19.97
N ASN A 363 -15.76 -23.18 -21.15
CA ASN A 363 -16.70 -22.92 -22.23
C ASN A 363 -16.24 -23.59 -23.52
N ALA A 364 -17.20 -24.07 -24.32
CA ALA A 364 -16.97 -24.55 -25.67
C ALA A 364 -18.15 -24.18 -26.58
N ILE A 365 -17.85 -23.64 -27.77
CA ILE A 365 -18.85 -23.21 -28.76
C ILE A 365 -18.42 -23.57 -30.19
N SER A 366 -19.37 -23.50 -31.12
CA SER A 366 -19.09 -23.64 -32.56
C SER A 366 -18.43 -22.38 -33.11
N LEU A 367 -17.49 -22.53 -34.05
CA LEU A 367 -16.89 -21.42 -34.80
C LEU A 367 -17.89 -20.69 -35.74
N ASP A 368 -19.10 -21.24 -35.90
CA ASP A 368 -20.20 -20.65 -36.67
C ASP A 368 -21.16 -19.81 -35.81
N GLU A 369 -21.03 -19.84 -34.47
CA GLU A 369 -21.98 -19.24 -33.52
C GLU A 369 -21.28 -18.24 -32.58
N PRO A 370 -20.98 -17.01 -33.04
CA PRO A 370 -20.44 -15.96 -32.17
C PRO A 370 -21.45 -15.58 -31.07
N GLN A 371 -20.97 -15.25 -29.86
CA GLN A 371 -21.86 -14.99 -28.73
C GLN A 371 -21.35 -13.95 -27.72
N ASN A 372 -22.24 -13.55 -26.81
CA ASN A 372 -21.91 -12.81 -25.59
C ASN A 372 -21.91 -13.79 -24.41
N ALA A 373 -20.76 -13.99 -23.75
CA ALA A 373 -20.59 -14.85 -22.58
C ALA A 373 -21.07 -14.19 -21.26
N GLY A 374 -21.41 -12.89 -21.28
CA GLY A 374 -22.22 -12.26 -20.23
C GLY A 374 -21.47 -11.51 -19.13
N TRP A 375 -20.17 -11.73 -18.93
CA TRP A 375 -19.37 -10.94 -17.98
C TRP A 375 -19.36 -9.44 -18.37
N PRO A 376 -19.44 -8.48 -17.41
CA PRO A 376 -19.48 -8.63 -15.95
C PRO A 376 -20.89 -8.55 -15.33
N TYR A 377 -21.92 -8.89 -16.10
CA TYR A 377 -23.31 -8.75 -15.66
C TYR A 377 -23.87 -10.04 -15.06
N VAL A 378 -23.52 -11.15 -15.68
CA VAL A 378 -23.91 -12.51 -15.28
C VAL A 378 -22.71 -13.43 -15.36
N HIS A 379 -22.79 -14.57 -14.68
CA HIS A 379 -21.76 -15.60 -14.69
C HIS A 379 -22.39 -16.98 -14.51
N ALA A 380 -21.66 -18.05 -14.82
CA ALA A 380 -22.12 -19.44 -14.79
C ALA A 380 -23.36 -19.68 -15.67
N ASP A 381 -24.43 -20.26 -15.13
CA ASP A 381 -25.71 -20.45 -15.83
C ASP A 381 -26.55 -19.16 -15.92
N ASN A 382 -25.91 -18.05 -16.28
CA ASN A 382 -26.48 -16.69 -16.32
C ASN A 382 -26.97 -16.19 -14.95
N GLN A 383 -26.28 -16.53 -13.87
CA GLN A 383 -26.53 -15.99 -12.54
C GLN A 383 -26.17 -14.51 -12.51
N ALA A 384 -27.14 -13.65 -12.20
CA ALA A 384 -26.96 -12.21 -12.27
C ALA A 384 -26.30 -11.61 -11.03
N TYR A 385 -25.39 -10.67 -11.26
CA TYR A 385 -25.01 -9.67 -10.26
C TYR A 385 -26.04 -8.54 -10.23
N ASN A 386 -26.02 -7.75 -9.15
CA ASN A 386 -26.74 -6.48 -9.12
C ASN A 386 -25.88 -5.31 -9.56
N ASP A 387 -26.54 -4.26 -10.04
CA ASP A 387 -25.93 -2.98 -10.35
C ASP A 387 -25.57 -2.25 -9.05
N TRP A 388 -24.44 -2.64 -8.46
CA TRP A 388 -23.96 -2.13 -7.19
C TRP A 388 -23.48 -0.68 -7.33
N ASP A 389 -24.04 0.23 -6.54
CA ASP A 389 -23.57 1.61 -6.50
C ASP A 389 -22.34 1.72 -5.60
N PHE A 390 -21.16 1.79 -6.23
CA PHE A 390 -19.87 1.90 -5.55
C PHE A 390 -19.66 3.22 -4.80
N ALA A 391 -20.38 4.29 -5.17
CA ALA A 391 -20.28 5.57 -4.48
C ALA A 391 -21.07 5.58 -3.16
N THR A 392 -22.17 4.84 -3.11
CA THR A 392 -23.05 4.78 -1.92
C THR A 392 -22.97 3.46 -1.15
N ALA A 393 -22.30 2.45 -1.70
CA ALA A 393 -22.27 1.07 -1.21
C ALA A 393 -23.69 0.51 -1.00
N THR A 394 -24.56 0.68 -1.99
CA THR A 394 -25.95 0.18 -1.94
C THR A 394 -26.32 -0.67 -3.16
N PRO A 395 -27.17 -1.69 -2.98
CA PRO A 395 -27.56 -2.58 -4.07
C PRO A 395 -28.58 -1.91 -5.01
N GLY A 396 -28.33 -2.00 -6.31
CA GLY A 396 -29.29 -1.70 -7.37
C GLY A 396 -30.13 -2.91 -7.79
N ALA A 397 -30.65 -2.89 -9.03
CA ALA A 397 -31.38 -4.01 -9.60
C ALA A 397 -30.42 -5.10 -10.08
N PHE A 398 -30.87 -6.36 -10.06
CA PHE A 398 -30.17 -7.44 -10.75
C PHE A 398 -30.24 -7.24 -12.26
N PHE A 399 -29.14 -7.56 -12.96
CA PHE A 399 -29.11 -7.53 -14.41
C PHE A 399 -30.04 -8.58 -15.01
N ASP A 400 -30.58 -8.29 -16.19
CA ASP A 400 -31.46 -9.18 -16.95
C ASP A 400 -30.65 -9.84 -18.08
N PRO A 401 -30.35 -11.16 -18.00
CA PRO A 401 -29.48 -11.84 -18.99
C PRO A 401 -30.01 -11.74 -20.43
N ASP A 402 -31.31 -11.62 -20.61
CA ASP A 402 -31.95 -11.50 -21.92
C ASP A 402 -31.94 -10.05 -22.46
N ASN A 403 -31.61 -9.06 -21.63
CA ASN A 403 -31.69 -7.64 -21.93
C ASN A 403 -30.64 -6.83 -21.16
N LEU A 404 -29.38 -7.22 -21.33
CA LEU A 404 -28.23 -6.56 -20.73
C LEU A 404 -28.03 -5.14 -21.27
N LYS A 405 -27.65 -4.22 -20.37
CA LYS A 405 -27.41 -2.83 -20.71
C LYS A 405 -26.06 -2.36 -20.16
N ASN A 406 -25.23 -1.82 -21.05
CA ASN A 406 -24.01 -1.15 -20.66
C ASN A 406 -24.25 0.34 -20.43
N GLU A 407 -24.55 0.68 -19.17
CA GLU A 407 -24.78 2.06 -18.70
C GLU A 407 -23.53 2.70 -18.06
N SER A 408 -22.36 2.07 -18.20
CA SER A 408 -21.08 2.64 -17.75
C SER A 408 -20.85 4.03 -18.34
N ARG A 409 -20.30 4.96 -17.55
CA ARG A 409 -19.83 6.27 -18.05
C ARG A 409 -18.71 6.15 -19.08
N TRP A 410 -18.02 5.02 -19.13
CA TRP A 410 -16.91 4.72 -20.03
C TRP A 410 -17.34 3.96 -21.29
N ASN A 411 -18.63 3.62 -21.43
CA ASN A 411 -19.11 2.90 -22.60
C ASN A 411 -18.99 3.75 -23.87
N THR A 412 -18.25 3.23 -24.84
CA THR A 412 -18.09 3.82 -26.18
C THR A 412 -18.85 3.05 -27.27
N GLY A 413 -19.51 1.96 -26.89
CA GLY A 413 -20.24 1.04 -27.74
C GLY A 413 -21.76 1.16 -27.62
N LEU A 414 -22.45 0.07 -27.93
CA LEU A 414 -23.90 -0.05 -27.79
C LEU A 414 -24.30 -0.04 -26.31
N THR A 415 -25.45 0.56 -26.02
CA THR A 415 -26.06 0.44 -24.68
C THR A 415 -26.80 -0.88 -24.53
N ASP A 416 -27.65 -1.24 -25.50
CA ASP A 416 -28.35 -2.54 -25.51
C ASP A 416 -27.43 -3.61 -26.08
N LEU A 417 -27.10 -4.61 -25.26
CA LEU A 417 -26.14 -5.66 -25.62
C LEU A 417 -26.85 -6.88 -26.21
N PRO A 418 -26.13 -7.73 -26.99
CA PRO A 418 -26.61 -9.06 -27.33
C PRO A 418 -26.93 -9.87 -26.06
N PRO A 419 -27.97 -10.73 -26.06
CA PRO A 419 -28.27 -11.60 -24.91
C PRO A 419 -27.09 -12.47 -24.50
N ALA A 420 -26.91 -12.66 -23.20
CA ALA A 420 -25.87 -13.55 -22.68
C ALA A 420 -26.20 -15.03 -22.91
N GLN A 421 -25.19 -15.83 -23.22
CA GLN A 421 -25.28 -17.28 -23.29
C GLN A 421 -24.70 -17.89 -21.99
N PRO A 422 -25.35 -18.93 -21.44
CA PRO A 422 -24.85 -19.59 -20.24
C PRO A 422 -23.55 -20.35 -20.53
N ALA A 423 -22.74 -20.52 -19.49
CA ALA A 423 -21.51 -21.28 -19.58
C ALA A 423 -21.74 -22.77 -19.87
N THR A 424 -20.78 -23.43 -20.53
CA THR A 424 -20.81 -24.89 -20.76
C THR A 424 -20.64 -25.65 -19.45
N LEU A 425 -19.63 -25.28 -18.64
CA LEU A 425 -19.37 -25.77 -17.29
C LEU A 425 -18.99 -24.59 -16.38
N TRP A 426 -19.31 -24.71 -15.10
CA TRP A 426 -18.88 -23.76 -14.08
C TRP A 426 -18.63 -24.47 -12.76
N TYR A 427 -17.67 -23.99 -11.98
CA TYR A 427 -17.38 -24.55 -10.67
C TYR A 427 -16.83 -23.55 -9.64
N GLY A 428 -16.95 -23.89 -8.35
CA GLY A 428 -16.38 -23.15 -7.22
C GLY A 428 -15.38 -24.01 -6.45
N ASP A 429 -15.13 -23.69 -5.17
CA ASP A 429 -14.08 -24.35 -4.37
C ASP A 429 -14.49 -25.72 -3.81
N ASN A 430 -15.79 -25.96 -3.58
CA ASN A 430 -16.23 -27.10 -2.77
C ASN A 430 -17.33 -27.92 -3.45
N PRO A 431 -17.43 -29.24 -3.15
CA PRO A 431 -18.57 -30.04 -3.56
C PRO A 431 -19.91 -29.40 -3.16
N GLY A 432 -20.83 -29.29 -4.11
CA GLY A 432 -22.14 -28.66 -3.98
C GLY A 432 -22.20 -27.17 -4.33
N ASP A 433 -21.08 -26.54 -4.73
CA ASP A 433 -21.06 -25.18 -5.29
C ASP A 433 -21.41 -25.19 -6.79
N GLN A 434 -21.31 -26.35 -7.43
CA GLN A 434 -21.46 -26.57 -8.86
C GLN A 434 -22.34 -27.79 -9.18
N PRO A 435 -22.79 -27.94 -10.44
CA PRO A 435 -23.51 -29.14 -10.86
C PRO A 435 -22.65 -30.41 -10.96
N TRP A 436 -21.32 -30.28 -11.12
CA TRP A 436 -20.38 -31.40 -11.30
C TRP A 436 -19.30 -31.39 -10.21
N ASP A 437 -19.51 -32.16 -9.13
CA ASP A 437 -18.57 -32.21 -8.01
C ASP A 437 -17.23 -32.85 -8.39
N GLU A 438 -17.17 -33.61 -9.49
CA GLU A 438 -15.95 -34.21 -10.02
C GLU A 438 -14.82 -33.19 -10.22
N LEU A 439 -15.12 -31.96 -10.65
CA LEU A 439 -14.12 -30.90 -10.92
C LEU A 439 -13.34 -30.44 -9.69
N VAL A 440 -13.89 -30.63 -8.49
CA VAL A 440 -13.21 -30.25 -7.23
C VAL A 440 -12.75 -31.47 -6.42
N ASN A 441 -12.95 -32.67 -6.96
CA ASN A 441 -12.57 -33.93 -6.32
C ASN A 441 -11.24 -34.50 -6.84
N PHE A 442 -10.68 -33.95 -7.93
CA PHE A 442 -9.41 -34.39 -8.51
C PHE A 442 -8.19 -33.92 -7.69
N GLY A 443 -8.23 -32.67 -7.23
CA GLY A 443 -7.16 -32.04 -6.46
C GLY A 443 -7.38 -32.06 -4.95
N ALA A 444 -6.31 -31.78 -4.20
CA ALA A 444 -6.37 -31.48 -2.77
C ALA A 444 -6.02 -30.00 -2.45
N GLY A 445 -5.70 -29.21 -3.49
CA GLY A 445 -5.42 -27.77 -3.44
C GLY A 445 -6.69 -26.94 -3.23
N ASN A 446 -6.54 -25.62 -3.09
CA ASN A 446 -7.66 -24.69 -2.94
C ASN A 446 -7.57 -23.57 -3.98
N GLY A 447 -8.71 -22.93 -4.30
CA GLY A 447 -8.78 -21.92 -5.35
C GLY A 447 -9.21 -22.51 -6.69
N GLN A 448 -9.39 -21.65 -7.69
CA GLN A 448 -9.84 -22.04 -9.02
C GLN A 448 -9.07 -21.29 -10.11
N GLY A 449 -8.65 -22.02 -11.15
CA GLY A 449 -7.98 -21.46 -12.32
C GLY A 449 -8.09 -22.36 -13.54
N PRO A 450 -9.23 -22.37 -14.25
CA PRO A 450 -9.39 -23.21 -15.42
C PRO A 450 -8.60 -22.65 -16.61
N MET A 451 -7.93 -23.54 -17.31
CA MET A 451 -7.23 -23.27 -18.55
C MET A 451 -7.92 -24.02 -19.71
N GLY A 452 -7.99 -23.38 -20.88
CA GLY A 452 -8.20 -24.11 -22.13
C GLY A 452 -7.10 -25.16 -22.37
N GLY A 453 -7.39 -26.11 -23.24
CA GLY A 453 -6.45 -27.16 -23.62
C GLY A 453 -6.92 -27.88 -24.88
N PRO A 454 -6.06 -28.73 -25.48
CA PRO A 454 -6.27 -29.25 -26.81
C PRO A 454 -7.41 -30.24 -26.87
N VAL A 455 -8.05 -30.33 -28.03
CA VAL A 455 -8.90 -31.47 -28.37
C VAL A 455 -8.02 -32.56 -28.99
N TYR A 456 -7.99 -33.74 -28.40
CA TYR A 456 -7.15 -34.81 -28.93
C TYR A 456 -7.83 -35.58 -30.06
N HIS A 457 -7.19 -35.64 -31.23
CA HIS A 457 -7.63 -36.48 -32.35
C HIS A 457 -6.67 -37.66 -32.55
N TYR A 458 -7.21 -38.87 -32.43
CA TYR A 458 -6.43 -40.09 -32.59
C TYR A 458 -6.15 -40.39 -34.06
N ASP A 459 -4.89 -40.29 -34.47
CA ASP A 459 -4.44 -40.76 -35.78
C ASP A 459 -3.89 -42.19 -35.71
N GLU A 460 -4.64 -43.14 -36.27
CA GLU A 460 -4.21 -44.54 -36.42
C GLU A 460 -2.94 -44.68 -37.27
N ASN A 461 -2.70 -43.75 -38.20
CA ASN A 461 -1.58 -43.77 -39.13
C ASN A 461 -0.31 -43.14 -38.54
N ASN A 462 -0.43 -42.38 -37.45
CA ASN A 462 0.73 -41.83 -36.77
C ASN A 462 1.59 -43.00 -36.26
N PRO A 463 2.82 -43.20 -36.76
CA PRO A 463 3.64 -44.36 -36.41
C PRO A 463 4.24 -44.26 -35.00
N SER A 464 4.03 -43.13 -34.33
CA SER A 464 4.54 -42.90 -32.98
C SER A 464 4.03 -43.99 -32.01
N PRO A 465 4.95 -44.64 -31.26
CA PRO A 465 4.58 -45.62 -30.24
C PRO A 465 4.22 -44.96 -28.90
N THR A 466 4.31 -43.63 -28.79
CA THR A 466 4.04 -42.86 -27.56
C THR A 466 2.72 -42.09 -27.60
N LYS A 467 2.03 -42.06 -28.75
CA LYS A 467 0.79 -41.32 -28.92
C LYS A 467 -0.28 -41.77 -27.93
N LEU A 468 -1.12 -40.83 -27.48
CA LEU A 468 -2.21 -41.16 -26.57
C LEU A 468 -3.17 -42.20 -27.19
N PRO A 469 -3.81 -43.05 -26.37
CA PRO A 469 -4.76 -44.05 -26.88
C PRO A 469 -6.01 -43.42 -27.50
N GLN A 470 -6.67 -44.19 -28.37
CA GLN A 470 -7.95 -43.82 -28.99
C GLN A 470 -9.06 -43.51 -27.96
N HIS A 471 -8.95 -43.96 -26.70
CA HIS A 471 -9.89 -43.58 -25.64
C HIS A 471 -10.04 -42.05 -25.46
N TRP A 472 -8.98 -41.30 -25.74
CA TRP A 472 -8.99 -39.83 -25.61
C TRP A 472 -9.46 -39.13 -26.88
N ASP A 473 -9.74 -39.87 -27.96
CA ASP A 473 -10.19 -39.32 -29.23
C ASP A 473 -11.44 -38.43 -29.04
N ARG A 474 -11.37 -37.22 -29.58
CA ARG A 474 -12.38 -36.15 -29.52
C ARG A 474 -12.74 -35.68 -28.11
N LYS A 475 -11.85 -35.85 -27.12
CA LYS A 475 -12.02 -35.26 -25.79
C LYS A 475 -11.26 -33.94 -25.72
N ALA A 476 -11.86 -32.96 -25.05
CA ALA A 476 -11.21 -31.68 -24.76
C ALA A 476 -10.46 -31.80 -23.43
N PHE A 477 -9.18 -31.42 -23.41
CA PHE A 477 -8.41 -31.33 -22.17
C PHE A 477 -8.56 -29.95 -21.53
N MET A 478 -8.54 -29.92 -20.20
CA MET A 478 -8.54 -28.70 -19.40
C MET A 478 -7.44 -28.81 -18.34
N GLY A 479 -6.57 -27.81 -18.26
CA GLY A 479 -5.66 -27.64 -17.13
C GLY A 479 -6.38 -26.93 -15.99
N GLU A 480 -6.14 -27.36 -14.76
CA GLU A 480 -6.53 -26.63 -13.56
C GLU A 480 -5.26 -26.11 -12.88
N PHE A 481 -5.05 -24.81 -12.99
CA PHE A 481 -3.86 -24.13 -12.51
C PHE A 481 -3.75 -24.13 -10.98
N SER A 482 -4.83 -23.86 -10.24
CA SER A 482 -4.82 -23.75 -8.78
C SER A 482 -5.01 -25.08 -8.04
N GLN A 483 -5.34 -26.17 -8.73
CA GLN A 483 -5.59 -27.47 -8.10
C GLN A 483 -4.68 -28.59 -8.64
N ASP A 484 -3.72 -28.24 -9.49
CA ASP A 484 -2.65 -29.11 -9.99
C ASP A 484 -3.14 -30.38 -10.68
N TYR A 485 -4.13 -30.26 -11.57
CA TYR A 485 -4.63 -31.41 -12.31
C TYR A 485 -4.94 -31.10 -13.78
N ILE A 486 -5.08 -32.15 -14.58
CA ILE A 486 -5.61 -32.08 -15.94
C ILE A 486 -6.85 -32.97 -16.00
N ALA A 487 -7.94 -32.45 -16.56
CA ALA A 487 -9.16 -33.20 -16.81
C ALA A 487 -9.43 -33.32 -18.31
N ALA A 488 -10.19 -34.35 -18.68
CA ALA A 488 -10.66 -34.58 -20.04
C ALA A 488 -12.19 -34.61 -20.06
N PHE A 489 -12.77 -33.84 -20.96
CA PHE A 489 -14.22 -33.73 -21.13
C PHE A 489 -14.67 -34.49 -22.37
N THR A 490 -15.73 -35.29 -22.21
CA THR A 490 -16.43 -35.92 -23.34
C THR A 490 -17.64 -35.08 -23.72
N LEU A 491 -17.61 -34.49 -24.91
CA LEU A 491 -18.67 -33.62 -25.42
C LEU A 491 -19.44 -34.28 -26.56
N ASP A 492 -20.73 -33.98 -26.63
CA ASP A 492 -21.42 -33.98 -27.91
C ASP A 492 -21.04 -32.69 -28.65
N TRP A 493 -20.25 -32.81 -29.73
CA TRP A 493 -19.73 -31.67 -30.49
C TRP A 493 -20.76 -30.98 -31.40
N ASP A 494 -21.97 -31.55 -31.54
CA ASP A 494 -23.07 -30.87 -32.23
C ASP A 494 -23.88 -29.98 -31.27
N THR A 495 -23.96 -30.34 -29.97
CA THR A 495 -24.72 -29.59 -28.95
C THR A 495 -23.86 -28.89 -27.91
N PHE A 496 -22.56 -29.18 -27.87
CA PHE A 496 -21.59 -28.78 -26.84
C PHE A 496 -21.95 -29.24 -25.42
N GLU A 497 -22.81 -30.24 -25.27
CA GLU A 497 -23.18 -30.81 -23.97
C GLU A 497 -22.07 -31.74 -23.45
N VAL A 498 -21.59 -31.48 -22.24
CA VAL A 498 -20.62 -32.34 -21.54
C VAL A 498 -21.34 -33.55 -20.95
N SER A 499 -20.93 -34.74 -21.35
CA SER A 499 -21.53 -36.01 -20.93
C SER A 499 -20.70 -36.79 -19.92
N ALA A 500 -19.40 -36.51 -19.83
CA ALA A 500 -18.51 -37.11 -18.84
C ALA A 500 -17.27 -36.22 -18.60
N ILE A 501 -16.79 -36.26 -17.37
CA ILE A 501 -15.54 -35.62 -16.93
C ILE A 501 -14.64 -36.72 -16.35
N GLU A 502 -13.43 -36.84 -16.87
CA GLU A 502 -12.45 -37.84 -16.46
C GLU A 502 -11.15 -37.16 -16.05
N ASP A 503 -10.54 -37.63 -14.97
CA ASP A 503 -9.19 -37.26 -14.57
C ASP A 503 -8.18 -37.74 -15.62
N PHE A 504 -7.15 -36.96 -15.89
CA PHE A 504 -6.03 -37.35 -16.75
C PHE A 504 -4.72 -37.26 -15.97
N LEU A 505 -4.17 -38.43 -15.63
CA LEU A 505 -2.91 -38.55 -14.88
C LEU A 505 -2.92 -37.84 -13.51
N PRO A 506 -3.84 -38.20 -12.59
CA PRO A 506 -3.91 -37.57 -11.27
C PRO A 506 -2.58 -37.58 -10.54
N ASN A 507 -2.31 -36.51 -9.79
CA ASN A 507 -1.13 -36.40 -8.93
C ASN A 507 -0.99 -37.54 -7.92
N ALA A 508 -2.11 -38.09 -7.41
CA ALA A 508 -2.10 -39.28 -6.55
C ALA A 508 -1.51 -40.53 -7.26
N ALA A 509 -1.81 -40.68 -8.56
CA ALA A 509 -1.25 -41.75 -9.38
C ALA A 509 0.22 -41.49 -9.73
N LEU A 510 0.55 -40.27 -10.17
CA LEU A 510 1.94 -39.87 -10.46
C LEU A 510 2.85 -40.08 -9.26
N SER A 511 2.41 -39.68 -8.06
CA SER A 511 3.13 -39.91 -6.80
C SER A 511 3.36 -41.40 -6.52
N THR A 512 2.32 -42.23 -6.68
CA THR A 512 2.42 -43.69 -6.51
C THR A 512 3.40 -44.32 -7.51
N LEU A 513 3.47 -43.77 -8.73
CA LEU A 513 4.36 -44.22 -9.81
C LEU A 513 5.75 -43.58 -9.76
N GLY A 514 6.02 -42.70 -8.79
CA GLY A 514 7.29 -41.97 -8.69
C GLY A 514 7.55 -41.03 -9.87
N GLN A 515 6.49 -40.53 -10.52
CA GLN A 515 6.57 -39.57 -11.61
C GLN A 515 6.43 -38.12 -11.10
N PRO A 516 6.95 -37.12 -11.82
CA PRO A 516 6.76 -35.71 -11.46
C PRO A 516 5.28 -35.34 -11.45
N PRO A 517 4.78 -34.61 -10.43
CA PRO A 517 3.38 -34.18 -10.36
C PRO A 517 3.08 -33.05 -11.36
N HIS A 518 1.85 -32.97 -11.87
CA HIS A 518 1.30 -31.74 -12.42
C HIS A 518 1.43 -30.63 -11.36
N ASP A 519 1.85 -29.45 -11.79
CA ASP A 519 2.19 -28.35 -10.89
C ASP A 519 1.90 -27.03 -11.60
N ASN A 520 0.74 -26.45 -11.31
CA ASN A 520 0.11 -25.35 -12.03
C ASN A 520 0.22 -25.47 -13.57
N PRO A 521 -0.48 -26.44 -14.22
CA PRO A 521 -0.43 -26.61 -15.68
C PRO A 521 -0.84 -25.32 -16.39
N MET A 522 0.13 -24.67 -17.02
CA MET A 522 -0.04 -23.34 -17.61
C MET A 522 -0.46 -23.40 -19.07
N ASP A 523 0.10 -24.34 -19.81
CA ASP A 523 -0.21 -24.56 -21.22
C ASP A 523 0.07 -26.01 -21.64
N MET A 524 -0.62 -26.48 -22.67
CA MET A 524 -0.50 -27.84 -23.18
C MET A 524 -0.83 -27.95 -24.67
N GLU A 525 -0.06 -28.76 -25.39
CA GLU A 525 -0.24 -28.97 -26.83
C GLU A 525 -0.02 -30.44 -27.21
N ILE A 526 -0.74 -30.94 -28.23
CA ILE A 526 -0.49 -32.25 -28.81
C ILE A 526 0.59 -32.14 -29.88
N GLY A 527 1.74 -32.75 -29.64
CA GLY A 527 2.85 -32.75 -30.59
C GLY A 527 2.59 -33.61 -31.83
N PRO A 528 3.42 -33.49 -32.88
CA PRO A 528 3.28 -34.28 -34.12
C PRO A 528 3.46 -35.80 -33.93
N ASP A 529 3.94 -36.23 -32.77
CA ASP A 529 4.01 -37.63 -32.36
C ASP A 529 2.81 -38.11 -31.54
N GLY A 530 1.77 -37.29 -31.40
CA GLY A 530 0.55 -37.60 -30.68
C GLY A 530 0.72 -37.71 -29.17
N SER A 531 1.88 -37.32 -28.64
CA SER A 531 2.13 -37.14 -27.20
C SER A 531 1.67 -35.75 -26.76
N MET A 532 1.30 -35.61 -25.50
CA MET A 532 0.93 -34.29 -24.94
C MET A 532 2.16 -33.62 -24.33
N TYR A 533 2.40 -32.37 -24.69
CA TYR A 533 3.41 -31.51 -24.08
C TYR A 533 2.71 -30.62 -23.05
N VAL A 534 3.31 -30.45 -21.88
CA VAL A 534 2.72 -29.67 -20.78
C VAL A 534 3.80 -28.76 -20.22
N LEU A 535 3.49 -27.47 -20.13
CA LEU A 535 4.30 -26.47 -19.47
C LEU A 535 3.69 -26.18 -18.10
N ASP A 536 4.42 -26.51 -17.06
CA ASP A 536 4.06 -26.24 -15.66
C ASP A 536 4.66 -24.91 -15.21
N TYR A 537 3.89 -24.12 -14.48
CA TYR A 537 4.32 -22.84 -13.90
C TYR A 537 5.06 -22.99 -12.57
N GLY A 538 4.69 -23.99 -11.74
CA GLY A 538 5.28 -24.26 -10.42
C GLY A 538 5.03 -23.19 -9.34
N ASP A 539 5.33 -23.54 -8.09
CA ASP A 539 5.12 -22.68 -6.92
C ASP A 539 6.14 -21.53 -6.83
N GLY A 540 5.66 -20.29 -6.96
CA GLY A 540 6.44 -19.08 -6.73
C GLY A 540 6.01 -17.91 -7.60
N PHE A 541 6.60 -16.73 -7.35
CA PHE A 541 6.08 -15.47 -7.88
C PHE A 541 7.13 -14.74 -8.72
N PHE A 542 6.76 -14.33 -9.95
CA PHE A 542 7.48 -13.37 -10.82
C PHE A 542 8.93 -13.72 -11.15
N ARG A 543 9.21 -15.01 -11.20
CA ARG A 543 10.56 -15.56 -11.28
C ARG A 543 10.55 -16.90 -12.00
N ALA A 544 11.74 -17.37 -12.32
CA ALA A 544 11.91 -18.76 -12.68
C ALA A 544 11.66 -19.65 -11.45
N ASN A 545 10.54 -20.36 -11.45
CA ASN A 545 10.17 -21.24 -10.35
C ASN A 545 11.00 -22.54 -10.42
N PRO A 546 11.64 -23.00 -9.32
CA PRO A 546 12.51 -24.19 -9.34
C PRO A 546 11.80 -25.51 -9.68
N ASP A 547 10.49 -25.56 -9.46
CA ASP A 547 9.57 -26.67 -9.68
C ASP A 547 8.83 -26.58 -11.02
N ALA A 548 8.75 -25.40 -11.65
CA ALA A 548 8.34 -25.24 -13.05
C ALA A 548 9.07 -26.20 -13.98
N GLY A 549 8.45 -26.54 -15.11
CA GLY A 549 9.12 -27.36 -16.10
C GLY A 549 8.30 -27.63 -17.34
N LEU A 550 9.01 -28.01 -18.40
CA LEU A 550 8.39 -28.50 -19.62
C LEU A 550 8.46 -30.03 -19.60
N TYR A 551 7.31 -30.67 -19.83
CA TYR A 551 7.14 -32.11 -19.79
C TYR A 551 6.52 -32.62 -21.08
N ARG A 552 6.78 -33.90 -21.38
CA ARG A 552 6.05 -34.67 -22.39
C ARG A 552 5.41 -35.88 -21.74
N ILE A 553 4.13 -36.09 -22.01
CA ILE A 553 3.33 -37.21 -21.54
C ILE A 553 3.18 -38.20 -22.70
N ASP A 554 3.74 -39.39 -22.48
CA ASP A 554 3.72 -40.50 -23.45
C ASP A 554 2.83 -41.63 -22.93
N TYR A 555 2.06 -42.25 -23.82
CA TYR A 555 1.43 -43.54 -23.55
C TYR A 555 2.34 -44.69 -23.98
N VAL A 556 2.76 -45.48 -23.00
CA VAL A 556 3.73 -46.57 -23.15
C VAL A 556 3.26 -47.78 -22.35
N ALA A 557 2.52 -48.69 -22.96
CA ALA A 557 2.15 -49.95 -22.32
C ALA A 557 3.35 -50.91 -22.28
N GLY A 558 4.09 -50.92 -21.16
CA GLY A 558 5.27 -51.76 -20.95
C GLY A 558 6.47 -50.99 -20.39
N ASN A 559 7.67 -51.36 -20.84
CA ASN A 559 8.95 -50.81 -20.38
C ASN A 559 8.98 -49.29 -20.48
N LYS A 560 9.19 -48.60 -19.36
CA LYS A 560 9.24 -47.14 -19.25
C LYS A 560 10.64 -46.60 -19.46
N SER A 561 10.70 -45.33 -19.82
CA SER A 561 11.95 -44.61 -19.92
C SER A 561 12.48 -44.33 -18.51
N PRO A 562 13.77 -44.56 -18.24
CA PRO A 562 14.40 -44.12 -17.00
C PRO A 562 14.20 -42.62 -16.77
N GLN A 563 14.02 -42.23 -15.52
CA GLN A 563 14.03 -40.84 -15.11
C GLN A 563 15.45 -40.43 -14.74
N ALA A 564 16.15 -39.79 -15.68
CA ALA A 564 17.50 -39.31 -15.48
C ALA A 564 17.51 -38.09 -14.54
N ARG A 565 18.27 -38.16 -13.45
CA ARG A 565 18.42 -37.11 -12.44
C ARG A 565 19.85 -37.10 -11.94
N PHE A 566 20.44 -35.92 -11.77
CA PHE A 566 21.75 -35.80 -11.13
C PHE A 566 21.96 -34.48 -10.39
N ILE A 567 22.95 -34.51 -9.50
CA ILE A 567 23.52 -33.34 -8.85
C ILE A 567 24.94 -33.14 -9.39
N ALA A 568 25.30 -31.90 -9.67
CA ALA A 568 26.67 -31.48 -9.97
C ALA A 568 27.15 -30.56 -8.85
N THR A 569 28.40 -30.71 -8.38
CA THR A 569 28.94 -29.86 -7.32
C THR A 569 30.44 -29.63 -7.48
N PRO A 570 30.90 -28.36 -7.51
CA PRO A 570 30.11 -27.13 -7.69
C PRO A 570 29.60 -27.01 -9.14
N THR A 571 28.61 -26.16 -9.39
CA THR A 571 28.08 -25.90 -10.75
C THR A 571 28.69 -24.67 -11.40
N SER A 572 29.46 -23.90 -10.64
CA SER A 572 30.17 -22.75 -11.17
C SER A 572 31.45 -22.45 -10.38
N SER A 573 32.32 -21.66 -10.99
CA SER A 573 33.48 -21.06 -10.34
C SER A 573 33.91 -19.79 -11.06
N SER A 574 34.70 -18.94 -10.39
CA SER A 574 35.33 -17.77 -11.01
C SER A 574 36.57 -18.06 -11.83
N GLN A 575 37.09 -19.29 -11.75
CA GLN A 575 38.40 -19.64 -12.30
C GLN A 575 38.43 -21.07 -12.81
N ALA A 576 39.16 -21.28 -13.90
CA ALA A 576 39.58 -22.59 -14.36
C ALA A 576 40.93 -23.00 -13.71
N PRO A 577 41.18 -24.30 -13.47
CA PRO A 577 40.28 -25.41 -13.72
C PRO A 577 39.18 -25.56 -12.65
N LEU A 578 37.99 -26.01 -13.07
CA LEU A 578 36.91 -26.41 -12.18
C LEU A 578 36.73 -27.93 -12.23
N THR A 579 36.98 -28.61 -11.12
CA THR A 579 36.62 -30.03 -10.96
C THR A 579 35.22 -30.11 -10.39
N VAL A 580 34.32 -30.78 -11.12
CA VAL A 580 32.92 -30.99 -10.75
C VAL A 580 32.70 -32.46 -10.47
N GLU A 581 32.12 -32.76 -9.32
CA GLU A 581 31.64 -34.09 -8.98
C GLU A 581 30.18 -34.22 -9.40
N PHE A 582 29.86 -35.31 -10.09
CA PHE A 582 28.53 -35.63 -10.59
C PHE A 582 28.00 -36.89 -9.89
N ASP A 583 26.76 -36.81 -9.42
CA ASP A 583 26.06 -37.92 -8.77
C ASP A 583 24.66 -38.10 -9.34
N ALA A 584 24.46 -39.19 -10.08
CA ALA A 584 23.20 -39.61 -10.68
C ALA A 584 22.45 -40.67 -9.86
N SER A 585 22.81 -40.88 -8.59
CA SER A 585 22.19 -41.90 -7.73
C SER A 585 20.69 -41.70 -7.48
N THR A 586 20.16 -40.50 -7.75
CA THR A 586 18.73 -40.19 -7.68
C THR A 586 17.96 -40.53 -8.95
N SER A 587 18.65 -40.99 -10.02
CA SER A 587 17.99 -41.52 -11.21
C SER A 587 17.28 -42.82 -10.90
N THR A 588 16.07 -42.99 -11.43
CA THR A 588 15.21 -44.13 -11.14
C THR A 588 14.62 -44.70 -12.41
N ASP A 589 14.36 -46.00 -12.39
CA ASP A 589 13.59 -46.67 -13.42
C ASP A 589 12.19 -46.98 -12.87
N PRO A 590 11.09 -46.60 -13.54
CA PRO A 590 9.74 -46.92 -13.07
C PRO A 590 9.48 -48.43 -12.92
N ASP A 591 10.14 -49.27 -13.72
CA ASP A 591 10.04 -50.73 -13.66
C ASP A 591 11.02 -51.35 -12.63
N GLY A 592 11.86 -50.53 -12.00
CA GLY A 592 12.88 -50.94 -11.04
C GLY A 592 14.09 -51.62 -11.67
N ASP A 593 14.29 -51.44 -12.98
CA ASP A 593 15.39 -52.06 -13.71
C ASP A 593 16.76 -51.49 -13.35
N THR A 594 17.80 -52.27 -13.65
CA THR A 594 19.19 -51.82 -13.46
C THR A 594 19.59 -50.86 -14.58
N LEU A 595 20.01 -49.67 -14.17
CA LEU A 595 20.33 -48.57 -15.09
C LEU A 595 21.80 -48.54 -15.51
N THR A 596 22.04 -48.09 -16.74
CA THR A 596 23.35 -47.66 -17.25
C THR A 596 23.40 -46.15 -17.37
N TYR A 597 24.58 -45.57 -17.15
CA TYR A 597 24.78 -44.12 -17.05
C TYR A 597 25.90 -43.71 -17.99
N GLU A 598 25.63 -42.73 -18.84
CA GLU A 598 26.56 -42.15 -19.80
C GLU A 598 26.57 -40.62 -19.63
N TRP A 599 27.75 -40.05 -19.49
CA TRP A 599 27.97 -38.63 -19.24
C TRP A 599 28.66 -37.98 -20.43
N ASP A 600 28.12 -36.85 -20.86
CA ASP A 600 28.65 -35.94 -21.88
C ASP A 600 28.86 -34.60 -21.16
N PHE A 601 30.11 -34.18 -20.92
CA PHE A 601 30.37 -33.05 -20.02
C PHE A 601 30.39 -31.69 -20.72
N ASP A 602 30.63 -31.65 -22.02
CA ASP A 602 30.68 -30.41 -22.79
C ASP A 602 29.47 -30.19 -23.71
N GLY A 603 28.60 -31.20 -23.84
CA GLY A 603 27.37 -31.15 -24.62
C GLY A 603 27.59 -31.30 -26.11
N ASP A 604 28.74 -31.84 -26.54
CA ASP A 604 29.07 -32.02 -27.95
C ASP A 604 28.40 -33.25 -28.60
N GLY A 605 27.78 -34.09 -27.77
CA GLY A 605 27.09 -35.32 -28.17
C GLY A 605 27.93 -36.59 -28.03
N ASP A 606 29.21 -36.49 -27.69
CA ASP A 606 30.09 -37.60 -27.35
C ASP A 606 30.07 -37.87 -25.82
N TYR A 607 29.80 -39.12 -25.43
CA TYR A 607 29.78 -39.49 -24.00
C TYR A 607 31.20 -39.80 -23.48
N ASP A 608 31.74 -38.89 -22.67
CA ASP A 608 33.06 -38.92 -22.06
C ASP A 608 33.26 -39.98 -20.96
N ALA A 609 32.21 -40.29 -20.19
CA ALA A 609 32.32 -41.15 -19.02
C ALA A 609 31.06 -42.00 -18.77
N THR A 610 31.20 -42.99 -17.89
CA THR A 610 30.11 -43.86 -17.47
C THR A 610 30.12 -44.10 -15.96
N GLY A 611 28.95 -44.37 -15.39
CA GLY A 611 28.79 -44.75 -13.98
C GLY A 611 27.85 -43.82 -13.22
N VAL A 612 27.32 -44.30 -12.08
CA VAL A 612 26.39 -43.53 -11.23
C VAL A 612 27.02 -42.22 -10.76
N THR A 613 28.32 -42.26 -10.44
CA THR A 613 29.09 -41.06 -10.11
C THR A 613 30.23 -40.89 -11.11
N ALA A 614 30.57 -39.63 -11.39
CA ALA A 614 31.69 -39.26 -12.25
C ALA A 614 32.34 -37.96 -11.75
N SER A 615 33.57 -37.71 -12.18
CA SER A 615 34.30 -36.48 -11.89
C SER A 615 34.92 -35.98 -13.19
N TYR A 616 34.68 -34.71 -13.52
CA TYR A 616 35.21 -34.07 -14.71
C TYR A 616 35.86 -32.74 -14.36
N THR A 617 36.95 -32.40 -15.05
CA THR A 617 37.68 -31.15 -14.82
C THR A 617 37.64 -30.29 -16.06
N TYR A 618 36.86 -29.22 -16.00
CA TYR A 618 36.81 -28.18 -17.01
C TYR A 618 38.06 -27.31 -16.89
N THR A 619 38.95 -27.39 -17.88
CA THR A 619 40.26 -26.72 -17.81
C THR A 619 40.28 -25.32 -18.40
N GLU A 620 39.23 -24.95 -19.14
CA GLU A 620 39.10 -23.66 -19.80
C GLU A 620 37.90 -22.90 -19.24
N LEU A 621 37.89 -21.58 -19.47
CA LEU A 621 36.75 -20.74 -19.12
C LEU A 621 35.64 -20.95 -20.17
N GLY A 622 34.41 -21.10 -19.74
CA GLY A 622 33.31 -21.49 -20.62
C GLY A 622 32.02 -21.80 -19.85
N ASN A 623 30.88 -21.71 -20.56
CA ASN A 623 29.65 -22.38 -20.15
C ASN A 623 29.59 -23.72 -20.87
N TYR A 624 29.43 -24.80 -20.09
CA TYR A 624 29.35 -26.17 -20.58
C TYR A 624 27.99 -26.76 -20.23
N SER A 625 27.42 -27.59 -21.10
CA SER A 625 26.17 -28.29 -20.82
C SER A 625 26.48 -29.73 -20.42
N ALA A 626 26.57 -29.98 -19.12
CA ALA A 626 26.79 -31.33 -18.62
C ALA A 626 25.50 -32.13 -18.77
N ARG A 627 25.55 -33.21 -19.54
CA ARG A 627 24.42 -34.04 -19.91
C ARG A 627 24.58 -35.44 -19.34
N LEU A 628 23.48 -35.95 -18.79
CA LEU A 628 23.35 -37.33 -18.37
C LEU A 628 22.35 -38.05 -19.28
N ARG A 629 22.75 -39.22 -19.76
CA ARG A 629 21.85 -40.24 -20.29
C ARG A 629 21.79 -41.43 -19.35
N VAL A 630 20.57 -41.82 -19.00
CA VAL A 630 20.32 -43.03 -18.22
C VAL A 630 19.52 -43.99 -19.06
N SER A 631 20.02 -45.20 -19.28
CA SER A 631 19.34 -46.21 -20.12
C SER A 631 19.00 -47.46 -19.31
N ASP A 632 17.90 -48.11 -19.67
CA ASP A 632 17.51 -49.40 -19.13
C ASP A 632 18.00 -50.57 -20.01
N PRO A 633 17.83 -51.84 -19.59
CA PRO A 633 18.15 -53.01 -20.40
C PRO A 633 17.25 -53.20 -21.62
N GLY A 634 16.06 -52.60 -21.63
CA GLY A 634 15.10 -52.59 -22.75
C GLY A 634 15.50 -51.65 -23.90
N GLY A 635 16.48 -50.77 -23.66
CA GLY A 635 17.00 -49.80 -24.60
C GLY A 635 16.31 -48.44 -24.58
N ARG A 636 15.35 -48.19 -23.67
CA ARG A 636 14.84 -46.83 -23.47
C ARG A 636 15.81 -46.05 -22.60
N PHE A 637 15.68 -44.72 -22.66
CA PHE A 637 16.56 -43.84 -21.95
C PHE A 637 15.87 -42.54 -21.56
N GLY A 638 16.31 -41.96 -20.45
CA GLY A 638 16.03 -40.58 -20.07
C GLY A 638 17.26 -39.70 -20.29
N LEU A 639 17.01 -38.42 -20.50
CA LEU A 639 18.03 -37.37 -20.62
C LEU A 639 17.75 -36.27 -19.61
N THR A 640 18.81 -35.67 -19.10
CA THR A 640 18.75 -34.41 -18.36
C THR A 640 20.08 -33.69 -18.55
N SER A 641 20.07 -32.35 -18.49
CA SER A 641 21.27 -31.53 -18.62
C SER A 641 21.33 -30.47 -17.53
N ARG A 642 22.53 -29.96 -17.27
CA ARG A 642 22.78 -28.84 -16.36
C ARG A 642 23.94 -28.00 -16.85
N THR A 643 23.74 -26.69 -16.91
CA THR A 643 24.80 -25.74 -17.24
C THR A 643 25.85 -25.68 -16.13
N ILE A 644 27.13 -25.77 -16.51
CA ILE A 644 28.30 -25.57 -15.66
C ILE A 644 29.04 -24.32 -16.14
N SER A 645 29.17 -23.32 -15.27
CA SER A 645 29.83 -22.04 -15.61
C SER A 645 31.24 -21.95 -15.02
N VAL A 646 32.26 -21.86 -15.87
CA VAL A 646 33.66 -21.77 -15.44
C VAL A 646 34.21 -20.40 -15.83
N GLY A 647 34.26 -19.48 -14.89
CA GLY A 647 34.71 -18.11 -15.07
C GLY A 647 33.71 -17.05 -14.65
N ASN A 648 32.48 -17.42 -14.31
CA ASN A 648 31.50 -16.52 -13.71
C ASN A 648 30.61 -17.30 -12.73
N GLN A 649 30.43 -16.81 -11.52
CA GLN A 649 29.54 -17.40 -10.52
C GLN A 649 28.33 -16.50 -10.31
N ALA A 650 27.14 -17.10 -10.22
CA ALA A 650 25.95 -16.32 -9.88
C ALA A 650 26.09 -15.71 -8.47
N PRO A 651 25.71 -14.44 -8.30
CA PRO A 651 25.82 -13.73 -7.04
C PRO A 651 24.88 -14.31 -5.98
N GLU A 652 25.28 -14.30 -4.71
CA GLU A 652 24.39 -14.61 -3.58
C GLU A 652 23.65 -13.34 -3.17
N VAL A 653 22.32 -13.37 -3.21
CA VAL A 653 21.45 -12.25 -2.81
C VAL A 653 20.88 -12.52 -1.42
N THR A 654 20.88 -11.52 -0.56
CA THR A 654 20.27 -11.59 0.78
C THR A 654 19.38 -10.38 1.00
N VAL A 655 18.12 -10.64 1.35
CA VAL A 655 17.22 -9.61 1.90
C VAL A 655 17.47 -9.54 3.41
N ALA A 656 18.26 -8.56 3.83
CA ALA A 656 18.60 -8.35 5.24
C ALA A 656 17.40 -7.83 6.06
N PHE A 657 16.49 -7.11 5.40
CA PHE A 657 15.22 -6.65 5.97
C PHE A 657 14.22 -6.40 4.83
N PRO A 658 12.91 -6.67 5.01
CA PRO A 658 12.30 -7.38 6.13
C PRO A 658 12.70 -8.87 6.13
N GLY A 659 12.58 -9.52 7.29
CA GLY A 659 12.81 -10.96 7.39
C GLY A 659 11.68 -11.77 6.76
N ASN A 660 11.98 -12.96 6.24
CA ASN A 660 10.96 -13.84 5.66
C ASN A 660 9.93 -14.27 6.72
N GLY A 661 8.64 -14.14 6.43
CA GLY A 661 7.52 -14.36 7.34
C GLY A 661 7.15 -13.16 8.22
N ALA A 662 7.74 -11.98 8.01
CA ALA A 662 7.50 -10.81 8.84
C ALA A 662 6.07 -10.24 8.69
N PHE A 663 5.55 -9.65 9.77
CA PHE A 663 4.17 -9.15 9.81
C PHE A 663 4.03 -7.67 9.45
N PHE A 664 2.97 -7.32 8.73
CA PHE A 664 2.64 -5.94 8.33
C PHE A 664 1.11 -5.69 8.31
N ASP A 665 0.72 -4.42 8.16
CA ASP A 665 -0.65 -4.00 7.84
C ASP A 665 -0.73 -3.44 6.42
N TRP A 666 -1.83 -3.73 5.71
CA TRP A 666 -2.10 -3.16 4.39
C TRP A 666 -2.09 -1.63 4.40
N GLY A 667 -1.55 -1.02 3.35
CA GLY A 667 -1.33 0.43 3.28
C GLY A 667 -0.05 0.91 3.94
N GLN A 668 0.70 0.06 4.65
CA GLN A 668 1.99 0.43 5.23
C GLN A 668 3.09 0.49 4.17
N ALA A 669 4.04 1.38 4.41
CA ALA A 669 5.36 1.35 3.80
C ALA A 669 6.24 0.33 4.50
N ILE A 670 6.89 -0.54 3.74
CA ILE A 670 7.82 -1.54 4.26
C ILE A 670 9.22 -1.14 3.77
N PRO A 671 10.13 -0.78 4.68
CA PRO A 671 11.53 -0.59 4.33
C PRO A 671 12.12 -1.92 3.89
N PHE A 672 13.09 -1.87 2.97
CA PHE A 672 13.87 -3.05 2.62
C PHE A 672 15.37 -2.73 2.59
N GLN A 673 16.16 -3.77 2.82
CA GLN A 673 17.61 -3.75 2.70
C GLN A 673 18.10 -5.04 2.06
N VAL A 674 18.88 -4.89 1.00
CA VAL A 674 19.47 -5.96 0.21
C VAL A 674 20.98 -5.85 0.29
N THR A 675 21.62 -6.99 0.43
CA THR A 675 23.07 -7.14 0.27
C THR A 675 23.35 -8.29 -0.69
N THR A 676 24.48 -8.23 -1.36
CA THR A 676 24.93 -9.25 -2.29
C THR A 676 26.37 -9.63 -1.99
N THR A 677 26.71 -10.87 -2.28
CA THR A 677 28.10 -11.35 -2.26
C THR A 677 28.37 -12.02 -3.59
N ASP A 678 29.40 -11.57 -4.29
CA ASP A 678 29.79 -12.11 -5.58
C ASP A 678 31.30 -12.40 -5.60
N ALA A 679 31.71 -13.50 -6.23
CA ALA A 679 33.12 -13.90 -6.19
C ALA A 679 33.99 -13.02 -7.11
N GLU A 680 33.41 -12.42 -8.14
CA GLU A 680 34.07 -11.59 -9.15
C GLU A 680 33.90 -10.09 -8.88
N ASP A 681 32.71 -9.66 -8.48
CA ASP A 681 32.35 -8.28 -8.16
C ASP A 681 32.61 -7.91 -6.67
N GLY A 682 32.73 -8.91 -5.79
CA GLY A 682 32.99 -8.76 -4.35
C GLY A 682 31.74 -8.52 -3.48
N ASP A 683 31.93 -8.24 -2.19
CA ASP A 683 30.84 -8.03 -1.21
C ASP A 683 30.22 -6.61 -1.27
N ALA A 684 30.73 -5.74 -2.16
CA ALA A 684 30.25 -4.38 -2.30
C ALA A 684 29.11 -4.35 -3.33
N THR A 685 27.87 -4.43 -2.86
CA THR A 685 26.69 -4.44 -3.73
C THR A 685 26.61 -3.20 -4.62
N ASP A 686 26.58 -3.39 -5.94
CA ASP A 686 26.22 -2.36 -6.91
C ASP A 686 24.70 -2.20 -6.94
N CYS A 687 24.18 -1.27 -6.15
CA CYS A 687 22.74 -1.06 -6.01
C CYS A 687 22.02 -0.72 -7.32
N SER A 688 22.73 -0.31 -8.38
CA SER A 688 22.11 -0.07 -9.68
C SER A 688 21.68 -1.35 -10.40
N ARG A 689 22.20 -2.51 -9.98
CA ARG A 689 21.89 -3.84 -10.55
C ARG A 689 21.01 -4.71 -9.67
N VAL A 690 20.67 -4.22 -8.47
CA VAL A 690 19.61 -4.84 -7.66
C VAL A 690 18.29 -4.42 -8.27
N THR A 691 17.48 -5.40 -8.66
CA THR A 691 16.07 -5.20 -8.99
C THR A 691 15.22 -5.89 -7.92
N TRP A 692 14.09 -5.28 -7.58
CA TRP A 692 13.18 -5.83 -6.59
C TRP A 692 11.75 -5.64 -7.06
N THR A 693 10.88 -6.56 -6.67
CA THR A 693 9.45 -6.56 -6.95
C THR A 693 8.72 -6.93 -5.68
N TYR A 694 7.81 -6.07 -5.24
CA TYR A 694 6.77 -6.41 -4.28
C TYR A 694 5.49 -6.76 -5.05
N GLY A 695 4.82 -7.82 -4.62
CA GLY A 695 3.53 -8.24 -5.13
C GLY A 695 2.56 -8.65 -4.03
N LEU A 696 1.28 -8.62 -4.38
CA LEU A 696 0.19 -9.14 -3.58
C LEU A 696 0.03 -10.62 -3.90
N GLY A 697 0.26 -11.46 -2.90
CA GLY A 697 -0.09 -12.87 -2.92
C GLY A 697 -1.51 -13.10 -2.47
N HIS A 698 -2.21 -13.99 -3.16
CA HIS A 698 -3.48 -14.53 -2.71
C HIS A 698 -3.59 -16.02 -3.05
N ASP A 699 -4.06 -16.80 -2.07
CA ASP A 699 -4.15 -18.26 -2.13
C ASP A 699 -2.80 -18.89 -2.52
N GLU A 700 -2.69 -19.41 -3.73
CA GLU A 700 -1.53 -20.17 -4.19
C GLU A 700 -0.62 -19.37 -5.15
N HIS A 701 -1.03 -18.16 -5.56
CA HIS A 701 -0.25 -17.32 -6.48
C HIS A 701 -0.11 -15.87 -5.99
N ALA A 702 0.57 -15.03 -6.76
CA ALA A 702 0.68 -13.60 -6.49
C ALA A 702 0.67 -12.81 -7.80
N HIS A 703 0.44 -11.50 -7.71
CA HIS A 703 0.64 -10.55 -8.81
C HIS A 703 1.60 -9.40 -8.41
N PRO A 704 2.52 -8.97 -9.30
CA PRO A 704 3.39 -7.84 -9.00
C PRO A 704 2.58 -6.55 -8.83
N GLU A 705 2.89 -5.78 -7.80
CA GLU A 705 2.31 -4.45 -7.58
C GLU A 705 3.33 -3.34 -7.88
N VAL A 706 4.53 -3.43 -7.30
CA VAL A 706 5.55 -2.40 -7.45
C VAL A 706 6.91 -3.05 -7.64
N SER A 707 7.61 -2.63 -8.68
CA SER A 707 9.01 -2.98 -8.89
C SER A 707 9.90 -1.75 -8.86
N GLY A 708 11.18 -1.97 -8.59
CA GLY A 708 12.18 -0.92 -8.61
C GLY A 708 13.60 -1.46 -8.63
N THR A 709 14.55 -0.54 -8.48
CA THR A 709 15.98 -0.86 -8.38
C THR A 709 16.58 -0.23 -7.13
N GLY A 710 17.66 -0.79 -6.60
CA GLY A 710 18.36 -0.25 -5.42
C GLY A 710 18.49 -1.26 -4.27
N CYS A 711 19.50 -1.08 -3.42
CA CYS A 711 19.71 -1.95 -2.25
C CYS A 711 18.86 -1.59 -1.04
N THR A 712 18.36 -0.36 -0.98
CA THR A 712 17.59 0.16 0.15
C THR A 712 16.47 1.02 -0.37
N GLY A 713 15.32 0.98 0.28
CA GLY A 713 14.19 1.79 -0.09
C GLY A 713 12.97 1.39 0.71
N VAL A 714 11.81 1.78 0.19
CA VAL A 714 10.50 1.48 0.76
C VAL A 714 9.58 1.10 -0.39
N PHE A 715 8.84 0.01 -0.25
CA PHE A 715 7.66 -0.26 -1.07
C PHE A 715 6.41 -0.11 -0.20
N ARG A 716 5.31 0.35 -0.80
CA ARG A 716 4.04 0.53 -0.09
C ARG A 716 3.08 -0.58 -0.49
N THR A 717 2.47 -1.22 0.49
CA THR A 717 1.44 -2.23 0.28
C THR A 717 0.10 -1.55 -0.05
N ASP A 718 -0.70 -2.10 -0.96
CA ASP A 718 -2.00 -1.49 -1.30
C ASP A 718 -2.99 -1.63 -0.13
N PRO A 719 -3.59 -0.54 0.38
CA PRO A 719 -4.62 -0.63 1.42
C PRO A 719 -5.91 -1.36 0.97
N ASN A 720 -6.10 -1.55 -0.33
CA ASN A 720 -7.27 -2.21 -0.93
C ASN A 720 -7.02 -3.68 -1.26
N SER A 721 -5.83 -4.24 -1.02
CA SER A 721 -5.60 -5.68 -1.19
C SER A 721 -6.65 -6.55 -0.47
N PRO A 722 -7.20 -6.18 0.71
CA PRO A 722 -8.32 -6.89 1.34
C PRO A 722 -9.62 -6.97 0.51
N GLU A 723 -9.78 -6.18 -0.56
CA GLU A 723 -10.95 -6.20 -1.45
C GLU A 723 -11.04 -7.45 -2.32
N HIS A 724 -9.97 -8.27 -2.38
CA HIS A 724 -10.01 -9.67 -2.85
C HIS A 724 -10.97 -10.55 -2.02
N GLY A 725 -11.53 -10.01 -0.94
CA GLY A 725 -12.55 -10.66 -0.14
C GLY A 725 -11.98 -11.19 1.17
N PRO A 726 -12.79 -11.20 2.24
CA PRO A 726 -12.31 -11.54 3.59
C PRO A 726 -11.93 -13.01 3.75
N GLY A 727 -12.27 -13.89 2.81
CA GLY A 727 -11.96 -15.32 2.86
C GLY A 727 -10.74 -15.76 2.04
N ALA A 728 -10.11 -14.86 1.28
CA ALA A 728 -8.92 -15.17 0.50
C ALA A 728 -7.65 -15.18 1.38
N LEU A 729 -6.70 -16.08 1.10
CA LEU A 729 -5.42 -16.11 1.81
C LEU A 729 -4.49 -15.02 1.27
N LEU A 730 -4.51 -13.83 1.86
CA LEU A 730 -3.65 -12.73 1.39
C LEU A 730 -2.26 -12.71 2.05
N TYR A 731 -1.23 -12.35 1.29
CA TYR A 731 0.14 -12.15 1.77
C TYR A 731 0.93 -11.18 0.88
N GLY A 732 2.08 -10.71 1.35
CA GLY A 732 3.02 -9.96 0.52
C GLY A 732 4.12 -10.87 0.00
N ALA A 733 4.52 -10.73 -1.26
CA ALA A 733 5.67 -11.41 -1.84
C ALA A 733 6.71 -10.37 -2.27
N VAL A 734 7.97 -10.56 -1.89
CA VAL A 734 9.09 -9.72 -2.31
C VAL A 734 10.11 -10.60 -3.00
N VAL A 735 10.41 -10.29 -4.25
CA VAL A 735 11.44 -10.95 -5.06
C VAL A 735 12.54 -9.94 -5.31
N VAL A 736 13.79 -10.32 -5.07
CA VAL A 736 14.96 -9.48 -5.31
C VAL A 736 15.95 -10.25 -6.14
N THR A 737 16.35 -9.66 -7.27
CA THR A 737 17.42 -10.21 -8.11
C THR A 737 18.60 -9.26 -8.16
N TYR A 738 19.79 -9.82 -8.40
CA TYR A 738 20.98 -9.05 -8.74
C TYR A 738 21.67 -9.75 -9.91
N THR A 739 21.90 -9.00 -10.98
CA THR A 739 22.62 -9.49 -12.16
C THR A 739 24.02 -8.90 -12.17
N ASP A 740 25.04 -9.76 -12.20
CA ASP A 740 26.44 -9.33 -12.26
C ASP A 740 26.78 -8.70 -13.65
N ALA A 741 28.02 -8.26 -13.85
CA ALA A 741 28.45 -7.67 -15.14
C ALA A 741 28.85 -8.71 -16.20
N GLY A 742 28.75 -10.00 -15.87
CA GLY A 742 29.55 -11.06 -16.47
C GLY A 742 31.02 -10.95 -16.07
N ALA A 743 31.72 -12.07 -16.13
CA ALA A 743 33.14 -12.12 -15.85
C ALA A 743 33.88 -12.99 -16.86
N ASN A 744 35.15 -12.66 -17.08
CA ASN A 744 36.07 -13.49 -17.87
C ASN A 744 35.62 -13.83 -19.31
N GLY A 745 34.77 -12.99 -19.91
CA GLY A 745 34.22 -13.19 -21.26
C GLY A 745 32.96 -14.06 -21.32
N LEU A 746 32.41 -14.44 -20.17
CA LEU A 746 31.12 -15.11 -20.02
C LEU A 746 29.98 -14.11 -19.82
N PRO A 747 28.74 -14.49 -20.18
CA PRO A 747 27.57 -13.65 -19.95
C PRO A 747 27.33 -13.43 -18.45
N ALA A 748 26.52 -12.42 -18.15
CA ALA A 748 26.11 -12.13 -16.80
C ALA A 748 25.31 -13.28 -16.18
N ALA A 749 25.45 -13.46 -14.87
CA ALA A 749 24.64 -14.39 -14.09
C ALA A 749 23.79 -13.63 -13.07
N THR A 750 22.63 -14.20 -12.76
CA THR A 750 21.63 -13.59 -11.88
C THR A 750 21.49 -14.43 -10.62
N GLY A 751 21.62 -13.76 -9.47
CA GLY A 751 21.25 -14.27 -8.17
C GLY A 751 19.90 -13.74 -7.73
N GLU A 752 19.25 -14.43 -6.80
CA GLU A 752 17.91 -14.07 -6.34
C GLU A 752 17.66 -14.44 -4.87
N ALA A 753 16.78 -13.68 -4.22
CA ALA A 753 16.20 -13.99 -2.93
C ALA A 753 14.71 -13.61 -2.88
N THR A 754 13.91 -14.40 -2.16
CA THR A 754 12.48 -14.15 -1.96
C THR A 754 12.12 -14.03 -0.49
N VAL A 755 11.17 -13.15 -0.17
CA VAL A 755 10.62 -12.92 1.17
C VAL A 755 9.10 -12.91 1.09
N ARG A 756 8.44 -13.74 1.90
CA ARG A 756 6.99 -13.68 2.12
C ARG A 756 6.70 -12.82 3.35
N LEU A 757 5.73 -11.92 3.25
CA LEU A 757 5.24 -11.08 4.33
C LEU A 757 3.82 -11.49 4.69
N ASN A 758 3.51 -11.49 5.98
CA ASN A 758 2.21 -11.91 6.48
C ASN A 758 1.38 -10.70 6.91
N PRO A 759 0.11 -10.53 6.48
CA PRO A 759 -0.77 -9.60 7.15
C PRO A 759 -0.91 -10.00 8.62
N LYS A 760 -1.09 -9.03 9.53
CA LYS A 760 -1.21 -9.33 10.97
C LYS A 760 -2.36 -10.28 11.30
N LEU A 761 -3.46 -10.20 10.55
CA LEU A 761 -4.55 -11.17 10.63
C LEU A 761 -4.16 -12.45 9.86
N GLN A 762 -4.13 -13.58 10.55
CA GLN A 762 -3.89 -14.91 10.01
C GLN A 762 -5.09 -15.79 10.35
N GLN A 763 -5.86 -16.19 9.34
CA GLN A 763 -7.03 -17.05 9.56
C GLN A 763 -6.61 -18.50 9.77
N ALA A 764 -7.32 -19.22 10.62
CA ALA A 764 -6.99 -20.58 11.01
C ALA A 764 -7.14 -21.56 9.83
N GLU A 765 -8.10 -21.31 8.94
CA GLU A 765 -8.35 -22.08 7.73
C GLU A 765 -7.17 -22.03 6.74
N HIS A 766 -6.34 -20.98 6.79
CA HIS A 766 -5.17 -20.79 5.93
C HIS A 766 -3.87 -21.34 6.53
N ALA A 767 -3.94 -22.08 7.65
CA ALA A 767 -2.77 -22.77 8.17
C ALA A 767 -2.24 -23.76 7.13
N ILE A 768 -1.01 -23.54 6.66
CA ILE A 768 -0.36 -24.32 5.60
C ILE A 768 -0.24 -25.81 5.94
N ARG A 769 -0.27 -26.17 7.23
CA ARG A 769 -0.39 -27.55 7.70
C ARG A 769 -1.33 -27.64 8.89
N ARG A 770 -2.13 -28.69 8.90
CA ARG A 770 -3.20 -28.93 9.88
C ARG A 770 -3.20 -30.41 10.24
N GLU A 771 -3.36 -30.72 11.53
CA GLU A 771 -3.48 -32.10 12.02
C GLU A 771 -4.68 -32.18 12.96
N GLY A 772 -5.53 -33.20 12.79
CA GLY A 772 -6.65 -33.49 13.69
C GLY A 772 -7.85 -32.54 13.65
N VAL A 773 -7.84 -31.53 12.78
CA VAL A 773 -8.86 -30.47 12.72
C VAL A 773 -9.72 -30.53 11.46
N THR A 774 -10.86 -29.82 11.47
CA THR A 774 -11.76 -29.68 10.31
C THR A 774 -12.16 -28.22 10.09
N THR A 775 -12.15 -27.77 8.84
CA THR A 775 -12.69 -26.46 8.43
C THR A 775 -14.22 -26.54 8.31
N TYR A 776 -14.92 -25.47 8.65
CA TYR A 776 -16.36 -25.37 8.48
C TYR A 776 -16.82 -23.92 8.27
N ALA A 777 -17.90 -23.72 7.50
CA ALA A 777 -18.49 -22.41 7.28
C ALA A 777 -19.17 -21.87 8.56
N ASP A 778 -18.87 -20.61 8.88
CA ASP A 778 -19.44 -19.86 10.00
C ASP A 778 -19.50 -18.36 9.65
N ALA A 779 -20.71 -17.82 9.46
CA ALA A 779 -20.90 -16.42 9.10
C ALA A 779 -20.44 -15.42 10.19
N GLY A 780 -20.11 -15.88 11.40
CA GLY A 780 -19.53 -15.07 12.48
C GLY A 780 -18.00 -15.09 12.54
N ALA A 781 -17.36 -15.92 11.72
CA ALA A 781 -15.91 -15.98 11.56
C ALA A 781 -15.41 -14.91 10.58
N SER A 782 -14.12 -14.59 10.64
CA SER A 782 -13.55 -13.42 9.96
C SER A 782 -13.62 -13.54 8.43
N GLY A 783 -13.33 -14.72 7.88
CA GLY A 783 -13.39 -15.04 6.45
C GLY A 783 -14.61 -15.85 6.02
N GLY A 784 -15.57 -16.04 6.93
CA GLY A 784 -16.74 -16.89 6.71
C GLY A 784 -16.50 -18.39 6.94
N ASN A 785 -15.25 -18.79 7.22
CA ASN A 785 -14.86 -20.13 7.62
C ASN A 785 -14.11 -20.10 8.96
N ALA A 786 -14.06 -21.23 9.66
CA ALA A 786 -13.23 -21.41 10.84
C ALA A 786 -12.80 -22.88 10.98
N VAL A 787 -11.88 -23.14 11.91
CA VAL A 787 -11.39 -24.49 12.19
C VAL A 787 -11.91 -24.99 13.53
N ARG A 788 -12.34 -26.25 13.63
CA ARG A 788 -12.76 -26.90 14.88
C ARG A 788 -12.04 -28.24 15.10
N GLY A 789 -12.08 -28.69 16.35
CA GLY A 789 -11.50 -29.95 16.77
C GLY A 789 -10.04 -29.84 17.20
N LEU A 790 -9.52 -28.61 17.38
CA LEU A 790 -8.14 -28.41 17.82
C LEU A 790 -8.02 -28.84 19.29
N GLY A 791 -7.55 -30.06 19.52
CA GLY A 791 -7.37 -30.66 20.85
C GLY A 791 -5.94 -31.10 21.13
N ALA A 792 -5.79 -31.96 22.14
CA ALA A 792 -4.48 -32.41 22.62
C ALA A 792 -3.77 -33.29 21.57
N GLY A 793 -2.69 -32.76 21.00
CA GLY A 793 -1.88 -33.42 19.95
C GLY A 793 -2.15 -32.89 18.54
N ASP A 794 -3.19 -32.08 18.37
CA ASP A 794 -3.59 -31.45 17.11
C ASP A 794 -2.88 -30.10 16.96
N PHE A 795 -2.72 -29.63 15.71
CA PHE A 795 -2.05 -28.35 15.46
C PHE A 795 -2.52 -27.66 14.18
N LEU A 796 -2.31 -26.33 14.19
CA LEU A 796 -2.25 -25.47 13.01
C LEU A 796 -0.82 -24.96 12.87
N ALA A 797 -0.24 -25.00 11.67
CA ALA A 797 1.10 -24.48 11.43
C ALA A 797 1.09 -23.37 10.37
N PHE A 798 1.83 -22.30 10.65
CA PHE A 798 2.10 -21.18 9.75
C PHE A 798 3.62 -21.08 9.54
N ASP A 799 4.06 -21.11 8.28
CA ASP A 799 5.48 -21.06 7.89
C ASP A 799 5.56 -20.38 6.52
N PRO A 800 6.41 -19.36 6.31
CA PRO A 800 7.30 -18.72 7.28
C PRO A 800 6.60 -17.71 8.20
N VAL A 801 7.13 -17.56 9.41
CA VAL A 801 6.79 -16.52 10.39
C VAL A 801 8.07 -15.82 10.87
N ASN A 802 8.00 -14.51 11.12
CA ASN A 802 9.04 -13.72 11.77
C ASN A 802 8.39 -12.63 12.63
N PHE A 803 8.70 -12.63 13.93
CA PHE A 803 8.04 -11.77 14.91
C PHE A 803 8.71 -10.40 15.09
N ALA A 804 9.55 -9.95 14.15
CA ALA A 804 10.12 -8.61 14.20
C ALA A 804 9.02 -7.54 14.35
N GLY A 805 9.12 -6.74 15.42
CA GLY A 805 8.14 -5.70 15.75
C GLY A 805 6.80 -6.20 16.30
N ILE A 806 6.67 -7.48 16.68
CA ILE A 806 5.46 -8.06 17.27
C ILE A 806 5.65 -8.33 18.77
N ASP A 807 4.73 -7.78 19.57
CA ASP A 807 4.74 -7.84 21.04
C ASP A 807 3.68 -8.80 21.61
N GLY A 808 2.65 -9.11 20.82
CA GLY A 808 1.46 -9.83 21.25
C GLY A 808 0.73 -10.53 20.12
N ALA A 809 -0.30 -11.28 20.45
CA ALA A 809 -1.30 -11.78 19.51
C ALA A 809 -2.69 -11.77 20.15
N VAL A 810 -3.74 -11.73 19.34
CA VAL A 810 -5.12 -11.95 19.75
C VAL A 810 -5.59 -13.23 19.08
N VAL A 811 -5.98 -14.23 19.88
CA VAL A 811 -6.60 -15.44 19.36
C VAL A 811 -8.10 -15.28 19.43
N ARG A 812 -8.76 -15.45 18.28
CA ARG A 812 -10.21 -15.52 18.20
C ARG A 812 -10.64 -16.97 18.20
N ALA A 813 -11.26 -17.41 19.29
CA ALA A 813 -11.62 -18.80 19.51
C ALA A 813 -12.98 -18.96 20.21
N SER A 814 -13.56 -20.15 20.11
CA SER A 814 -14.79 -20.55 20.79
C SER A 814 -14.56 -21.89 21.50
N GLY A 815 -15.08 -22.02 22.72
CA GLY A 815 -14.88 -23.21 23.57
C GLY A 815 -14.42 -22.85 24.98
N ALA A 816 -13.64 -23.75 25.60
CA ALA A 816 -13.03 -23.56 26.91
C ALA A 816 -11.73 -24.36 26.96
N GLY A 817 -10.59 -23.70 27.18
CA GLY A 817 -9.30 -24.39 27.13
C GLY A 817 -8.09 -23.47 27.16
N GLU A 818 -6.90 -24.02 26.98
CA GLU A 818 -5.67 -23.27 26.80
C GLU A 818 -5.17 -23.38 25.36
N VAL A 819 -4.98 -22.23 24.71
CA VAL A 819 -4.26 -22.13 23.44
C VAL A 819 -2.77 -21.90 23.70
N GLN A 820 -1.92 -22.57 22.94
CA GLN A 820 -0.48 -22.60 23.13
C GLN A 820 0.23 -22.33 21.81
N LEU A 821 1.15 -21.35 21.83
CA LEU A 821 2.00 -20.99 20.69
C LEU A 821 3.38 -21.61 20.86
N ARG A 822 3.81 -22.36 19.85
CA ARG A 822 5.06 -23.14 19.82
C ARG A 822 5.88 -22.78 18.60
N TRP A 823 7.20 -22.96 18.68
CA TRP A 823 8.15 -22.55 17.64
C TRP A 823 8.94 -23.72 17.08
N GLY A 824 8.98 -23.84 15.76
CA GLY A 824 9.76 -24.85 15.01
C GLY A 824 9.14 -26.25 14.97
N ALA A 825 8.46 -26.71 16.03
CA ALA A 825 7.77 -28.00 16.08
C ALA A 825 6.52 -27.97 16.96
N ALA A 826 5.52 -28.80 16.63
CA ALA A 826 4.26 -28.92 17.37
C ALA A 826 4.41 -29.44 18.81
N ASP A 827 5.48 -30.19 19.10
CA ASP A 827 5.78 -30.76 20.42
C ASP A 827 6.79 -29.94 21.25
N ALA A 828 7.37 -28.88 20.67
CA ALA A 828 8.30 -28.00 21.37
C ALA A 828 7.60 -27.19 22.48
N GLU A 829 8.26 -26.92 23.60
CA GLU A 829 7.68 -26.15 24.72
C GLU A 829 7.05 -24.81 24.24
N PRO A 830 5.85 -24.46 24.72
CA PRO A 830 5.19 -23.23 24.28
C PRO A 830 5.95 -22.00 24.77
N PHE A 831 6.16 -21.04 23.88
CA PHE A 831 6.77 -19.76 24.23
C PHE A 831 5.73 -18.73 24.70
N ALA A 832 4.44 -18.97 24.39
CA ALA A 832 3.32 -18.19 24.89
C ALA A 832 2.07 -19.06 25.03
N THR A 833 1.23 -18.76 26.02
CA THR A 833 -0.06 -19.44 26.24
C THR A 833 -1.14 -18.44 26.66
N ALA A 834 -2.40 -18.77 26.40
CA ALA A 834 -3.54 -18.05 26.95
C ALA A 834 -4.73 -18.98 27.21
N THR A 835 -5.51 -18.64 28.23
CA THR A 835 -6.73 -19.38 28.57
C THR A 835 -7.92 -18.76 27.85
N ILE A 836 -8.60 -19.57 27.04
CA ILE A 836 -9.90 -19.25 26.44
C ILE A 836 -10.99 -19.48 27.50
N PRO A 837 -11.67 -18.42 27.97
CA PRO A 837 -12.72 -18.54 28.96
C PRO A 837 -13.89 -19.41 28.47
N ALA A 838 -14.48 -20.19 29.38
CA ALA A 838 -15.68 -20.95 29.06
C ALA A 838 -16.84 -20.01 28.68
N GLY A 839 -17.38 -20.17 27.47
CA GLY A 839 -18.48 -19.37 26.95
C GLY A 839 -19.03 -19.92 25.63
N ASN A 840 -20.11 -19.30 25.16
CA ASN A 840 -20.70 -19.62 23.85
C ASN A 840 -20.31 -18.52 22.84
N GLY A 841 -19.91 -18.92 21.63
CA GLY A 841 -19.56 -18.01 20.54
C GLY A 841 -18.10 -17.55 20.58
N TRP A 842 -17.73 -16.76 19.57
CA TRP A 842 -16.38 -16.24 19.37
C TRP A 842 -15.94 -15.29 20.49
N GLN A 843 -14.70 -15.48 20.95
CA GLN A 843 -14.04 -14.68 21.98
C GLN A 843 -12.65 -14.28 21.49
N ASP A 844 -12.31 -13.01 21.66
CA ASP A 844 -10.97 -12.50 21.36
C ASP A 844 -10.15 -12.50 22.65
N VAL A 845 -9.04 -13.22 22.66
CA VAL A 845 -8.18 -13.40 23.84
C VAL A 845 -6.75 -12.96 23.51
N GLU A 846 -6.28 -11.95 24.25
CA GLU A 846 -4.92 -11.43 24.13
C GLU A 846 -3.87 -12.41 24.71
N ILE A 847 -2.75 -12.51 24.01
CA ILE A 847 -1.55 -13.27 24.38
C ILE A 847 -0.35 -12.32 24.31
N ALA A 848 0.38 -12.15 25.41
CA ALA A 848 1.67 -11.47 25.38
C ALA A 848 2.75 -12.44 24.89
N LEU A 849 3.63 -12.00 23.99
CA LEU A 849 4.65 -12.86 23.40
C LEU A 849 6.04 -12.59 23.99
N GLY A 850 6.75 -13.66 24.35
CA GLY A 850 8.21 -13.68 24.39
C GLY A 850 8.73 -14.21 23.07
N ALA A 851 8.60 -13.41 22.01
CA ALA A 851 8.69 -13.90 20.65
C ALA A 851 10.09 -14.48 20.29
N PRO A 852 10.15 -15.61 19.56
CA PRO A 852 11.38 -16.11 18.97
C PRO A 852 12.00 -15.13 17.97
N GLU A 853 13.33 -15.16 17.83
CA GLU A 853 14.05 -14.38 16.82
C GLU A 853 14.21 -15.17 15.51
N GLY A 854 14.27 -14.43 14.40
CA GLY A 854 14.49 -14.99 13.06
C GLY A 854 13.22 -15.53 12.39
N THR A 855 13.43 -16.29 11.32
CA THR A 855 12.36 -16.90 10.52
C THR A 855 12.18 -18.37 10.89
N GLY A 856 10.94 -18.85 10.94
CA GLY A 856 10.61 -20.26 11.16
C GLY A 856 9.09 -20.51 11.22
N ALA A 857 8.72 -21.70 11.70
CA ALA A 857 7.32 -22.13 11.75
C ALA A 857 6.65 -21.85 13.12
N LEU A 858 5.50 -21.19 13.11
CA LEU A 858 4.60 -21.04 14.26
C LEU A 858 3.60 -22.20 14.29
N TYR A 859 3.50 -22.89 15.42
CA TYR A 859 2.47 -23.88 15.68
C TYR A 859 1.48 -23.36 16.73
N VAL A 860 0.19 -23.42 16.41
CA VAL A 860 -0.92 -23.18 17.33
C VAL A 860 -1.47 -24.54 17.75
N THR A 861 -1.43 -24.82 19.05
CA THR A 861 -1.87 -26.08 19.65
C THR A 861 -2.84 -25.80 20.80
N SER A 862 -3.56 -26.83 21.24
CA SER A 862 -4.46 -26.71 22.39
C SER A 862 -4.34 -27.92 23.31
N ALA A 863 -4.58 -27.72 24.61
CA ALA A 863 -4.72 -28.82 25.56
C ALA A 863 -6.15 -29.40 25.61
N ASP A 864 -7.14 -28.61 25.18
CA ASP A 864 -8.57 -28.92 25.20
C ASP A 864 -9.18 -28.67 23.81
N GLU A 865 -10.37 -29.20 23.53
CA GLU A 865 -11.00 -29.00 22.21
C GLU A 865 -11.48 -27.56 22.03
N LEU A 866 -10.92 -26.86 21.04
CA LEU A 866 -11.27 -25.49 20.66
C LEU A 866 -11.71 -25.41 19.18
N ALA A 867 -12.54 -24.41 18.89
CA ALA A 867 -12.67 -23.86 17.55
C ALA A 867 -11.86 -22.55 17.48
N VAL A 868 -11.11 -22.36 16.41
CA VAL A 868 -10.24 -21.20 16.17
C VAL A 868 -10.63 -20.58 14.83
N ASP A 869 -10.89 -19.28 14.86
CA ASP A 869 -11.20 -18.45 13.69
C ASP A 869 -9.88 -17.85 13.17
N ALA A 870 -9.17 -17.09 14.00
CA ALA A 870 -7.96 -16.41 13.55
C ALA A 870 -6.98 -16.09 14.69
N LEU A 871 -5.74 -15.81 14.31
CA LEU A 871 -4.74 -15.12 15.11
C LEU A 871 -4.49 -13.73 14.52
N THR A 872 -4.58 -12.68 15.32
CA THR A 872 -4.17 -11.32 14.91
C THR A 872 -2.93 -10.90 15.68
N MET A 873 -1.81 -10.69 14.98
CA MET A 873 -0.57 -10.24 15.61
C MET A 873 -0.69 -8.78 16.08
N VAL A 874 -0.11 -8.48 17.24
CA VAL A 874 -0.15 -7.15 17.88
C VAL A 874 1.27 -6.61 17.99
N GLY A 875 1.45 -5.38 17.54
CA GLY A 875 2.75 -4.69 17.47
C GLY A 875 2.83 -3.87 16.19
N ASP A 876 3.95 -3.19 15.98
CA ASP A 876 4.16 -2.36 14.78
C ASP A 876 4.43 -3.22 13.54
N GLY A 877 5.03 -4.41 13.73
CA GLY A 877 5.50 -5.26 12.64
C GLY A 877 6.73 -4.67 11.95
N VAL A 878 6.85 -4.90 10.64
CA VAL A 878 7.97 -4.38 9.82
C VAL A 878 7.65 -3.08 9.07
N GLY A 879 6.47 -2.51 9.26
CA GLY A 879 6.12 -1.22 8.66
C GLY A 879 7.02 -0.08 9.15
N ASP A 880 7.31 0.88 8.28
CA ASP A 880 7.98 2.12 8.66
C ASP A 880 7.01 2.99 9.47
N VAL A 881 7.24 3.04 10.77
CA VAL A 881 6.47 3.84 11.73
C VAL A 881 7.25 5.05 12.25
N THR A 882 8.44 5.33 11.71
CA THR A 882 9.33 6.37 12.23
C THR A 882 9.07 7.68 11.50
N PRO A 883 8.54 8.73 12.16
CA PRO A 883 8.30 9.99 11.47
C PRO A 883 9.60 10.75 11.16
N PRO A 884 9.62 11.55 10.08
CA PRO A 884 10.71 12.47 9.82
C PRO A 884 10.94 13.45 10.96
N THR A 885 12.17 13.95 11.05
CA THR A 885 12.50 15.09 11.90
C THR A 885 12.64 16.35 11.05
N VAL A 886 12.20 17.49 11.58
CA VAL A 886 12.27 18.78 10.88
C VAL A 886 12.95 19.86 11.71
N ALA A 887 13.83 20.62 11.07
CA ALA A 887 14.48 21.81 11.62
C ALA A 887 14.31 22.99 10.67
N HIS A 888 14.11 24.20 11.21
CA HIS A 888 14.07 25.41 10.39
C HIS A 888 15.34 26.25 10.54
N THR A 889 15.60 27.09 9.54
CA THR A 889 16.57 28.17 9.61
C THR A 889 15.96 29.45 9.06
N LEU A 890 16.38 30.58 9.61
CA LEU A 890 16.10 31.91 9.07
C LEU A 890 17.41 32.53 8.57
N ALA A 891 17.35 33.26 7.46
CA ALA A 891 18.46 34.09 6.96
C ALA A 891 17.93 35.49 6.62
N PRO A 892 18.35 36.55 7.34
CA PRO A 892 19.25 36.54 8.49
C PRO A 892 18.71 35.71 9.68
N ALA A 893 19.62 35.16 10.50
CA ALA A 893 19.25 34.25 11.60
C ALA A 893 18.69 34.97 12.83
N THR A 894 18.99 36.26 12.99
CA THR A 894 18.54 37.08 14.11
C THR A 894 18.10 38.45 13.61
N PRO A 895 17.03 39.03 14.20
CA PRO A 895 16.58 40.38 13.85
C PRO A 895 17.63 41.42 14.22
N THR A 896 17.81 42.40 13.35
CA THR A 896 18.72 43.55 13.54
C THR A 896 17.98 44.86 13.77
N GLY A 897 16.67 44.90 13.49
CA GLY A 897 15.83 46.09 13.65
C GLY A 897 15.32 46.30 15.08
N VAL A 898 15.10 47.56 15.43
CA VAL A 898 14.61 47.99 16.75
C VAL A 898 13.32 47.27 17.14
N GLY A 899 13.28 46.72 18.35
CA GLY A 899 12.13 45.96 18.86
C GLY A 899 12.19 44.47 18.55
N GLY A 900 13.31 43.97 18.04
CA GLY A 900 13.51 42.56 17.72
C GLY A 900 12.81 42.13 16.42
N VAL A 901 12.71 43.05 15.45
CA VAL A 901 12.13 42.80 14.12
C VAL A 901 13.22 42.70 13.05
N PHE A 902 12.91 42.04 11.95
CA PHE A 902 13.79 41.99 10.79
C PHE A 902 13.55 43.23 9.92
N ASN A 903 14.59 44.03 9.70
CA ASN A 903 14.56 45.21 8.82
C ASN A 903 15.09 44.93 7.40
N GLU A 904 15.19 43.66 7.04
CA GLU A 904 15.50 43.15 5.71
C GLU A 904 14.66 41.89 5.44
N PRO A 905 14.48 41.48 4.16
CA PRO A 905 13.76 40.26 3.82
C PRO A 905 14.32 39.01 4.51
N VAL A 906 13.43 38.13 4.97
CA VAL A 906 13.79 36.90 5.70
C VAL A 906 13.58 35.68 4.82
N ARG A 907 14.63 34.88 4.65
CA ARG A 907 14.53 33.56 4.02
C ARG A 907 14.30 32.49 5.08
N PHE A 908 13.22 31.74 4.94
CA PHE A 908 12.86 30.60 5.78
C PHE A 908 13.13 29.29 5.04
N SER A 909 13.93 28.41 5.63
CA SER A 909 14.25 27.10 5.07
C SER A 909 13.94 25.99 6.07
N VAL A 910 13.45 24.85 5.58
CA VAL A 910 13.20 23.65 6.38
C VAL A 910 14.15 22.56 5.91
N GLN A 911 14.89 21.98 6.84
CA GLN A 911 15.67 20.76 6.66
C GLN A 911 14.93 19.62 7.32
N ALA A 912 14.67 18.56 6.56
CA ALA A 912 14.07 17.34 7.06
C ALA A 912 15.10 16.21 7.00
N ALA A 913 15.09 15.34 7.99
CA ALA A 913 15.92 14.15 8.05
C ALA A 913 15.08 12.96 8.50
N ASP A 914 15.27 11.83 7.85
CA ASP A 914 14.45 10.64 7.99
C ASP A 914 15.33 9.38 7.85
N ASN A 915 14.87 8.25 8.38
CA ASN A 915 15.49 6.93 8.22
C ASN A 915 15.11 6.25 6.90
N GLY A 916 14.12 6.78 6.18
CA GLY A 916 13.71 6.42 4.84
C GLY A 916 13.77 7.61 3.86
N THR A 917 12.95 7.56 2.82
CA THR A 917 12.87 8.62 1.80
C THR A 917 11.78 9.62 2.16
N LEU A 918 12.06 10.92 2.06
CA LEU A 918 11.09 11.99 2.27
C LEU A 918 10.11 12.09 1.09
N ALA A 919 8.80 12.07 1.34
CA ALA A 919 7.77 12.33 0.33
C ALA A 919 7.54 13.84 0.13
N SER A 920 7.46 14.60 1.21
CA SER A 920 7.19 16.03 1.14
C SER A 920 7.81 16.81 2.30
N VAL A 921 8.13 18.07 2.03
CA VAL A 921 8.44 19.08 3.06
C VAL A 921 7.52 20.25 2.82
N GLU A 922 6.74 20.62 3.82
CA GLU A 922 5.64 21.55 3.66
C GLU A 922 5.70 22.66 4.71
N TYR A 923 5.14 23.82 4.37
CA TYR A 923 4.90 24.89 5.32
C TYR A 923 3.51 25.51 5.14
N SER A 924 2.98 26.10 6.21
CA SER A 924 1.67 26.73 6.27
C SER A 924 1.78 28.12 6.88
N ARG A 925 1.00 29.06 6.34
CA ARG A 925 0.90 30.46 6.79
C ARG A 925 -0.40 30.77 7.53
N ASP A 926 -1.33 29.82 7.58
CA ASP A 926 -2.69 29.98 8.08
C ASP A 926 -3.02 28.95 9.17
N ASN A 927 -2.01 28.66 10.01
CA ASN A 927 -2.14 27.77 11.16
C ASN A 927 -2.47 26.32 10.78
N GLY A 928 -2.08 25.88 9.57
CA GLY A 928 -2.24 24.52 9.08
C GLY A 928 -3.53 24.28 8.28
N ALA A 929 -4.27 25.32 7.89
CA ALA A 929 -5.47 25.18 7.06
C ALA A 929 -5.12 24.93 5.59
N THR A 930 -4.01 25.49 5.11
CA THR A 930 -3.41 25.20 3.80
C THR A 930 -1.91 24.94 3.94
N TRP A 931 -1.42 23.98 3.14
CA TRP A 931 -0.02 23.55 3.12
C TRP A 931 0.58 23.81 1.74
N VAL A 932 1.81 24.31 1.72
CA VAL A 932 2.58 24.55 0.50
C VAL A 932 3.78 23.64 0.53
N THR A 933 3.88 22.74 -0.44
CA THR A 933 5.02 21.84 -0.64
C THR A 933 6.22 22.62 -1.19
N LEU A 934 7.39 22.45 -0.57
CA LEU A 934 8.66 22.98 -1.06
C LEU A 934 9.20 22.04 -2.14
N ALA A 935 9.48 22.56 -3.34
CA ALA A 935 10.09 21.76 -4.40
C ALA A 935 11.49 21.24 -3.98
N ALA A 936 11.96 20.13 -4.57
CA ALA A 936 13.25 19.53 -4.22
C ALA A 936 14.44 20.50 -4.38
N ASN A 937 14.41 21.36 -5.42
CA ASN A 937 15.39 22.42 -5.63
C ASN A 937 15.19 23.66 -4.71
N GLN A 938 14.08 23.72 -3.99
CA GLN A 938 13.72 24.74 -3.00
C GLN A 938 13.99 24.29 -1.55
N GLN A 939 14.66 23.15 -1.32
CA GLN A 939 15.21 22.78 0.01
C GLN A 939 16.19 23.83 0.58
N TYR A 940 16.47 24.91 -0.16
CA TYR A 940 17.18 26.10 0.30
C TYR A 940 16.28 27.24 0.84
N GLY A 941 14.93 27.17 0.77
CA GLY A 941 14.00 28.06 1.49
C GLY A 941 13.31 29.18 0.68
N VAL A 942 12.18 29.66 1.22
CA VAL A 942 11.28 30.72 0.69
C VAL A 942 11.63 32.07 1.31
N THR A 943 11.65 33.14 0.53
CA THR A 943 11.89 34.51 1.01
C THR A 943 10.57 35.25 1.27
N PHE A 944 10.48 35.88 2.44
CA PHE A 944 9.42 36.81 2.85
C PHE A 944 10.00 38.22 2.82
N ASP A 945 9.39 39.11 2.04
CA ASP A 945 9.94 40.42 1.69
C ASP A 945 8.95 41.58 1.90
N GLN A 946 7.86 41.33 2.63
CA GLN A 946 6.85 42.34 2.99
C GLN A 946 6.77 42.53 4.50
N ASP A 947 6.45 43.75 4.91
CA ASP A 947 6.19 44.05 6.32
C ASP A 947 5.01 43.23 6.86
N GLY A 948 5.15 42.75 8.09
CA GLY A 948 4.11 41.98 8.76
C GLY A 948 4.65 40.96 9.74
N ALA A 949 3.73 40.43 10.55
CA ALA A 949 3.97 39.28 11.41
C ALA A 949 3.69 37.99 10.62
N TYR A 950 4.64 37.06 10.69
CA TYR A 950 4.57 35.76 10.04
C TYR A 950 4.58 34.68 11.11
N ASP A 951 3.53 33.86 11.13
CA ASP A 951 3.44 32.62 11.92
C ASP A 951 3.49 31.44 10.95
N ILE A 952 4.65 30.78 10.90
CA ILE A 952 4.89 29.67 9.97
C ILE A 952 4.82 28.36 10.74
N ARG A 953 3.98 27.44 10.28
CA ARG A 953 4.05 26.02 10.65
C ARG A 953 4.75 25.25 9.57
N TYR A 954 5.48 24.20 9.92
CA TYR A 954 6.16 23.36 8.96
C TYR A 954 6.21 21.90 9.40
N ARG A 955 6.24 21.00 8.43
CA ARG A 955 6.31 19.54 8.64
C ARG A 955 7.01 18.88 7.47
N ALA A 956 7.43 17.65 7.67
CA ALA A 956 7.83 16.75 6.59
C ALA A 956 7.04 15.46 6.70
N THR A 957 6.81 14.83 5.57
CA THR A 957 6.17 13.51 5.47
C THR A 957 7.15 12.59 4.76
N ASP A 958 7.42 11.41 5.31
CA ASP A 958 8.18 10.39 4.59
C ASP A 958 7.31 9.70 3.53
N THR A 959 7.94 8.84 2.75
CA THR A 959 7.28 7.94 1.78
C THR A 959 6.39 6.89 2.44
N GLY A 960 6.57 6.65 3.74
CA GLY A 960 5.65 5.86 4.55
C GLY A 960 4.36 6.57 4.96
N GLY A 961 4.29 7.90 4.80
CA GLY A 961 3.17 8.70 5.24
C GLY A 961 3.27 9.13 6.71
N ASN A 962 4.38 8.82 7.41
CA ASN A 962 4.60 9.34 8.74
C ASN A 962 4.92 10.83 8.65
N VAL A 963 4.27 11.61 9.49
CA VAL A 963 4.39 13.07 9.50
C VAL A 963 5.21 13.48 10.71
N SER A 964 6.25 14.29 10.47
CA SER A 964 7.07 14.86 11.52
C SER A 964 6.23 15.58 12.58
N GLU A 965 6.77 15.72 13.78
CA GLU A 965 6.23 16.71 14.71
C GLU A 965 6.12 18.08 14.05
N LEU A 966 5.01 18.79 14.31
CA LEU A 966 4.75 20.10 13.74
C LEU A 966 5.74 21.13 14.30
N GLY A 967 6.63 21.61 13.43
CA GLY A 967 7.48 22.74 13.71
C GLY A 967 6.71 24.06 13.60
N SER A 968 7.14 25.07 14.36
CA SER A 968 6.62 26.43 14.21
C SER A 968 7.71 27.47 14.43
N VAL A 969 7.62 28.58 13.69
CA VAL A 969 8.46 29.76 13.86
C VAL A 969 7.64 31.02 13.61
N SER A 970 7.84 32.00 14.47
CA SER A 970 7.24 33.32 14.33
C SER A 970 8.32 34.38 14.17
N PHE A 971 8.15 35.27 13.20
CA PHE A 971 9.01 36.44 13.03
C PHE A 971 8.20 37.63 12.51
N THR A 972 8.73 38.84 12.71
CA THR A 972 8.12 40.07 12.19
C THR A 972 9.12 40.79 11.31
N ILE A 973 8.67 41.18 10.12
CA ILE A 973 9.42 42.04 9.21
C ILE A 973 8.85 43.46 9.33
N ASP A 974 9.73 44.42 9.51
CA ASP A 974 9.47 45.86 9.40
C ASP A 974 10.69 46.47 8.70
N LEU A 975 10.62 46.57 7.38
CA LEU A 975 11.72 47.03 6.53
C LEU A 975 12.09 48.49 6.76
N ASP A 976 11.22 49.26 7.42
CA ASP A 976 11.47 50.65 7.81
C ASP A 976 12.12 50.76 9.22
N ALA A 977 12.26 49.66 9.96
CA ALA A 977 12.84 49.68 11.30
C ALA A 977 14.36 49.98 11.25
N PRO A 978 14.85 50.95 12.05
CA PRO A 978 16.28 51.23 12.16
C PRO A 978 17.02 50.09 12.88
N ASP A 979 18.34 50.02 12.73
CA ASP A 979 19.18 49.02 13.43
C ASP A 979 19.16 49.22 14.97
N GLU A 980 19.22 48.14 15.73
CA GLU A 980 19.35 48.17 17.20
C GLU A 980 20.67 48.84 17.65
N PRO A 981 20.63 49.77 18.62
CA PRO A 981 21.83 50.42 19.12
C PRO A 981 22.80 49.45 19.81
N THR A 982 24.07 49.51 19.41
CA THR A 982 25.08 48.53 19.84
C THR A 982 26.02 49.01 20.94
N VAL A 983 26.09 50.32 21.22
CA VAL A 983 27.07 50.89 22.16
C VAL A 983 26.49 51.04 23.57
N ASP A 984 27.10 50.40 24.57
CA ASP A 984 26.67 50.51 25.96
C ASP A 984 26.87 51.94 26.51
N THR A 985 25.92 52.40 27.34
CA THR A 985 26.05 53.68 28.05
C THR A 985 26.05 53.52 29.56
N ARG A 986 26.66 54.51 30.24
CA ARG A 986 26.62 54.66 31.69
C ARG A 986 25.97 56.00 32.05
N THR A 987 24.84 55.92 32.76
CA THR A 987 24.17 57.09 33.34
C THR A 987 24.64 57.35 34.76
N LEU A 988 25.07 58.57 35.05
CA LEU A 988 25.52 59.04 36.35
C LEU A 988 24.64 60.20 36.83
N VAL A 989 24.23 60.16 38.10
CA VAL A 989 23.42 61.22 38.72
C VAL A 989 24.30 62.01 39.67
N SER A 990 24.48 63.30 39.39
CA SER A 990 25.24 64.22 40.22
C SER A 990 24.34 65.32 40.77
N LEU A 991 24.50 65.60 42.07
CA LEU A 991 23.70 66.58 42.80
C LEU A 991 24.58 67.76 43.18
N GLY A 992 24.13 68.99 42.90
CA GLY A 992 24.83 70.20 43.35
C GLY A 992 24.92 70.30 44.88
N SER A 993 23.97 69.72 45.60
CA SER A 993 24.04 69.48 47.05
C SER A 993 23.25 68.21 47.40
N PRO A 994 23.77 67.31 48.26
CA PRO A 994 23.05 66.12 48.72
C PRO A 994 21.92 66.44 49.71
N ARG A 995 21.80 67.71 50.13
CA ARG A 995 20.72 68.18 51.02
C ARG A 995 20.09 69.45 50.50
N VAL A 996 18.76 69.47 50.45
CA VAL A 996 17.95 70.65 50.14
C VAL A 996 16.92 70.88 51.23
N THR A 997 16.37 72.10 51.30
CA THR A 997 15.32 72.45 52.26
C THR A 997 13.98 72.51 51.53
N TYR A 998 12.91 72.01 52.14
CA TYR A 998 11.56 72.04 51.57
C TYR A 998 11.15 73.44 51.10
N GLY A 999 10.73 73.57 49.85
CA GLY A 999 10.37 74.85 49.22
C GLY A 999 11.55 75.63 48.61
N ALA A 1000 12.78 75.13 48.69
CA ALA A 1000 13.95 75.76 48.04
C ALA A 1000 14.23 75.11 46.67
N PRO A 1001 14.65 75.89 45.66
CA PRO A 1001 15.05 75.33 44.37
C PRO A 1001 16.32 74.48 44.52
N GLY A 1002 16.40 73.39 43.75
CA GLY A 1002 17.60 72.58 43.62
C GLY A 1002 17.62 71.89 42.27
N ASP A 1003 18.80 71.64 41.72
CA ASP A 1003 18.96 71.03 40.39
C ASP A 1003 19.77 69.73 40.49
N VAL A 1004 19.47 68.80 39.58
CA VAL A 1004 20.18 67.52 39.41
C VAL A 1004 20.77 67.48 38.02
N THR A 1005 22.10 67.28 37.95
CA THR A 1005 22.77 67.05 36.68
C THR A 1005 22.86 65.55 36.44
N VAL A 1006 22.30 65.10 35.34
CA VAL A 1006 22.40 63.73 34.85
C VAL A 1006 23.39 63.72 33.70
N SER A 1007 24.40 62.86 33.78
CA SER A 1007 25.43 62.70 32.76
C SER A 1007 25.34 61.29 32.18
N VAL A 1008 25.19 61.17 30.87
CA VAL A 1008 25.21 59.89 30.15
C VAL A 1008 26.47 59.84 29.30
N ARG A 1009 27.20 58.72 29.33
CA ARG A 1009 28.45 58.51 28.59
C ARG A 1009 28.42 57.18 27.88
N GLY A 1010 28.85 57.13 26.63
CA GLY A 1010 29.12 55.91 25.87
C GLY A 1010 30.54 55.95 25.30
N GLU A 1011 31.09 54.80 24.94
CA GLU A 1011 32.38 54.74 24.25
C GLU A 1011 32.25 55.30 22.83
N GLY A 1012 33.16 56.19 22.40
CA GLY A 1012 33.14 56.74 21.04
C GLY A 1012 32.31 58.02 20.82
N GLY A 1013 31.59 58.55 21.83
CA GLY A 1013 30.85 59.80 21.69
C GLY A 1013 29.92 60.14 22.85
N ALA A 1014 29.23 61.28 22.76
CA ALA A 1014 28.20 61.68 23.72
C ALA A 1014 26.81 61.21 23.22
N PRO A 1015 26.06 60.44 24.04
CA PRO A 1015 24.68 60.04 23.70
C PRO A 1015 23.74 61.26 23.59
N THR A 1016 22.73 61.16 22.75
CA THR A 1016 21.77 62.24 22.47
C THR A 1016 20.35 61.86 22.90
N GLY A 1017 19.48 62.84 23.16
CA GLY A 1017 18.10 62.57 23.56
C GLY A 1017 17.81 62.91 25.02
N GLU A 1018 16.76 62.33 25.59
CA GLU A 1018 16.17 62.79 26.85
C GLU A 1018 16.49 61.85 28.03
N VAL A 1019 16.67 62.43 29.21
CA VAL A 1019 16.71 61.68 30.47
C VAL A 1019 15.54 62.04 31.37
N VAL A 1020 14.98 61.01 32.01
CA VAL A 1020 13.86 61.15 32.94
C VAL A 1020 14.36 60.90 34.35
N LEU A 1021 14.07 61.82 35.28
CA LEU A 1021 14.43 61.72 36.69
C LEU A 1021 13.18 61.38 37.53
N THR A 1022 13.23 60.31 38.30
CA THR A 1022 12.11 59.84 39.14
C THR A 1022 12.51 59.65 40.60
N VAL A 1023 11.50 59.61 41.48
CA VAL A 1023 11.58 59.10 42.86
C VAL A 1023 10.49 58.05 43.03
N GLY A 1024 10.90 56.80 43.22
CA GLY A 1024 9.97 55.68 43.06
C GLY A 1024 9.40 55.68 41.63
N GLU A 1025 8.07 55.65 41.50
CA GLU A 1025 7.37 55.72 40.22
C GLU A 1025 6.99 57.16 39.81
N THR A 1026 7.20 58.15 40.68
CA THR A 1026 6.85 59.55 40.39
C THR A 1026 7.95 60.25 39.59
N GLU A 1027 7.61 60.75 38.41
CA GLU A 1027 8.49 61.60 37.61
C GLU A 1027 8.64 62.98 38.27
N LEU A 1028 9.90 63.39 38.48
CA LEU A 1028 10.25 64.72 38.98
C LEU A 1028 10.46 65.72 37.86
N GLY A 1029 10.88 65.24 36.69
CA GLY A 1029 11.09 66.04 35.49
C GLY A 1029 11.95 65.32 34.46
N ARG A 1030 12.07 65.97 33.31
CA ARG A 1030 12.82 65.50 32.14
C ARG A 1030 13.68 66.61 31.55
N ALA A 1031 14.82 66.23 30.97
CA ALA A 1031 15.69 67.17 30.29
C ALA A 1031 16.47 66.49 29.16
N THR A 1032 16.73 67.24 28.10
CA THR A 1032 17.51 66.78 26.95
C THR A 1032 19.01 66.90 27.24
N LEU A 1033 19.78 65.89 26.82
CA LEU A 1033 21.23 65.89 26.88
C LEU A 1033 21.80 66.96 25.94
N ASP A 1034 22.77 67.71 26.45
CA ASP A 1034 23.59 68.63 25.67
C ASP A 1034 24.66 67.88 24.85
N ALA A 1035 25.46 68.63 24.08
CA ALA A 1035 26.52 68.07 23.24
C ALA A 1035 27.61 67.33 24.02
N ASP A 1036 27.69 67.51 25.35
CA ASP A 1036 28.63 66.83 26.24
C ASP A 1036 27.95 65.66 26.99
N GLY A 1037 26.72 65.30 26.62
CA GLY A 1037 25.95 64.22 27.22
C GLY A 1037 25.45 64.54 28.63
N ASN A 1038 25.12 65.79 28.94
CA ASN A 1038 24.62 66.21 30.25
C ASN A 1038 23.25 66.87 30.15
N ALA A 1039 22.40 66.63 31.14
CA ALA A 1039 21.10 67.26 31.26
C ALA A 1039 20.89 67.74 32.69
N VAL A 1040 20.26 68.91 32.86
CA VAL A 1040 19.97 69.48 34.19
C VAL A 1040 18.47 69.46 34.42
N VAL A 1041 18.02 68.75 35.44
CA VAL A 1041 16.62 68.64 35.84
C VAL A 1041 16.41 69.42 37.14
N ALA A 1042 15.50 70.41 37.11
CA ALA A 1042 15.10 71.15 38.30
C ALA A 1042 14.19 70.30 39.19
N LEU A 1043 14.45 70.29 40.50
CA LEU A 1043 13.67 69.54 41.48
C LEU A 1043 12.40 70.30 41.87
N PRO A 1044 11.24 69.62 42.00
CA PRO A 1044 10.03 70.23 42.51
C PRO A 1044 10.22 70.79 43.93
N ALA A 1045 9.72 72.00 44.16
CA ALA A 1045 9.87 72.69 45.44
C ALA A 1045 9.09 72.02 46.59
N ASP A 1046 8.10 71.19 46.27
CA ASP A 1046 7.20 70.50 47.19
C ASP A 1046 7.60 69.04 47.48
N LEU A 1047 8.80 68.61 47.07
CA LEU A 1047 9.33 67.29 47.37
C LEU A 1047 9.21 66.98 48.88
N PRO A 1048 8.62 65.84 49.29
CA PRO A 1048 8.39 65.54 50.70
C PRO A 1048 9.68 65.56 51.53
N VAL A 1049 9.60 65.94 52.80
CA VAL A 1049 10.76 65.87 53.70
C VAL A 1049 11.14 64.41 53.96
N GLY A 1050 12.41 64.07 53.80
CA GLY A 1050 12.90 62.70 53.89
C GLY A 1050 14.15 62.49 53.05
N THR A 1051 14.66 61.25 53.02
CA THR A 1051 15.73 60.86 52.09
C THR A 1051 15.12 60.12 50.91
N HIS A 1052 15.37 60.62 49.71
CA HIS A 1052 14.89 60.08 48.45
C HIS A 1052 16.04 59.49 47.66
N THR A 1053 15.77 58.35 47.02
CA THR A 1053 16.64 57.82 45.96
C THR A 1053 16.08 58.33 44.65
N LEU A 1054 16.86 59.18 43.98
CA LEU A 1054 16.56 59.65 42.63
C LEU A 1054 17.06 58.61 41.63
N ARG A 1055 16.25 58.24 40.65
CA ARG A 1055 16.65 57.40 39.52
C ARG A 1055 16.60 58.21 38.24
N ALA A 1056 17.71 58.36 37.54
CA ALA A 1056 17.74 58.90 36.20
C ALA A 1056 17.79 57.75 35.19
N THR A 1057 16.95 57.82 34.16
CA THR A 1057 16.88 56.80 33.11
C THR A 1057 17.05 57.47 31.76
N TYR A 1058 17.94 56.91 30.94
CA TYR A 1058 18.18 57.28 29.54
C TYR A 1058 17.57 56.21 28.62
N GLY A 1059 16.81 56.64 27.61
CA GLY A 1059 15.92 55.78 26.81
C GLY A 1059 16.54 55.08 25.59
N ALA A 1060 17.85 55.22 25.36
CA ALA A 1060 18.57 54.86 24.12
C ALA A 1060 18.38 55.87 22.97
N ASP A 1061 19.34 55.88 22.03
CA ASP A 1061 19.23 56.54 20.70
C ASP A 1061 19.67 55.56 19.59
N GLU A 1062 19.83 56.03 18.34
CA GLU A 1062 20.21 55.20 17.18
C GLU A 1062 21.56 54.47 17.33
N THR A 1063 22.43 54.88 18.26
CA THR A 1063 23.77 54.31 18.43
C THR A 1063 23.98 53.74 19.84
N PHE A 1064 23.39 54.37 20.86
CA PHE A 1064 23.69 54.17 22.26
C PHE A 1064 22.53 53.52 23.02
N LYS A 1065 22.77 52.39 23.69
CA LYS A 1065 21.77 51.68 24.51
C LYS A 1065 21.30 52.50 25.70
N GLY A 1066 20.09 52.19 26.18
CA GLY A 1066 19.51 52.78 27.38
C GLY A 1066 20.29 52.42 28.64
N SER A 1067 20.35 53.33 29.61
CA SER A 1067 21.00 53.08 30.89
C SER A 1067 20.34 53.86 32.03
N ALA A 1068 20.65 53.49 33.27
CA ALA A 1068 20.11 54.17 34.44
C ALA A 1068 21.16 54.38 35.52
N GLY A 1069 21.00 55.48 36.26
CA GLY A 1069 21.84 55.84 37.40
C GLY A 1069 21.00 56.26 38.60
N ILE A 1070 21.56 56.14 39.80
CA ILE A 1070 20.88 56.56 41.03
C ILE A 1070 21.69 57.61 41.80
N GLY A 1071 20.99 58.55 42.43
CA GLY A 1071 21.53 59.56 43.35
C GLY A 1071 20.71 59.62 44.64
N ARG A 1072 21.29 60.07 45.75
CA ARG A 1072 20.58 60.22 47.03
C ARG A 1072 20.43 61.68 47.43
N LEU A 1073 19.20 62.11 47.68
CA LEU A 1073 18.85 63.47 48.10
C LEU A 1073 18.14 63.44 49.46
N THR A 1074 18.58 64.26 50.42
CA THR A 1074 17.82 64.46 51.67
C THR A 1074 17.15 65.83 51.69
N VAL A 1075 15.81 65.86 51.76
CA VAL A 1075 15.01 67.08 51.91
C VAL A 1075 14.73 67.32 53.40
N SER A 1076 15.17 68.47 53.91
CA SER A 1076 14.99 68.88 55.32
C SER A 1076 13.81 69.85 55.48
N GLN A 1077 13.17 69.90 56.66
CA GLN A 1077 12.09 70.86 56.93
C GLN A 1077 12.58 72.31 56.83
N ALA A 1078 11.75 73.19 56.24
CA ALA A 1078 11.95 74.63 56.29
C ALA A 1078 11.71 75.13 57.72
N LYS A 1079 12.55 76.07 58.19
CA LYS A 1079 12.35 76.70 59.50
C LYS A 1079 11.16 77.65 59.43
N SER A 1080 10.37 77.75 60.49
CA SER A 1080 9.34 78.80 60.61
C SER A 1080 9.65 79.78 61.72
N THR A 1081 9.06 80.98 61.61
CA THR A 1081 9.11 82.03 62.64
C THR A 1081 7.67 82.45 62.93
N THR A 1082 7.27 82.42 64.21
CA THR A 1082 5.94 82.87 64.66
C THR A 1082 6.09 84.21 65.39
N SER A 1083 5.33 85.20 64.95
CA SER A 1083 5.21 86.51 65.62
C SER A 1083 3.77 86.74 66.05
N VAL A 1084 3.57 87.45 67.16
CA VAL A 1084 2.24 87.78 67.67
C VAL A 1084 2.19 89.24 68.09
N ALA A 1085 1.13 89.93 67.70
CA ALA A 1085 0.84 91.30 68.09
C ALA A 1085 -0.56 91.37 68.70
N VAL A 1086 -0.74 92.17 69.76
CA VAL A 1086 -2.03 92.26 70.47
C VAL A 1086 -2.53 93.70 70.45
N SER A 1087 -3.79 93.92 70.06
CA SER A 1087 -4.39 95.25 69.99
C SER A 1087 -5.90 95.24 70.31
N PRO A 1088 -6.44 96.24 71.04
CA PRO A 1088 -5.70 97.30 71.73
C PRO A 1088 -4.95 96.77 72.97
N THR A 1089 -3.81 97.38 73.29
CA THR A 1089 -3.09 97.20 74.57
C THR A 1089 -2.43 98.54 74.96
N PRO A 1090 -2.78 99.17 76.11
CA PRO A 1090 -3.68 98.65 77.14
C PRO A 1090 -5.16 98.64 76.71
N VAL A 1091 -5.91 97.64 77.20
CA VAL A 1091 -7.35 97.49 76.98
C VAL A 1091 -8.12 97.74 78.27
N LYS A 1092 -9.34 98.30 78.18
CA LYS A 1092 -10.21 98.49 79.34
C LYS A 1092 -10.73 97.15 79.88
N PRO A 1093 -10.99 97.02 81.19
CA PRO A 1093 -11.59 95.82 81.75
C PRO A 1093 -12.87 95.40 81.01
N ALA A 1094 -13.02 94.10 80.77
CA ALA A 1094 -14.14 93.49 80.05
C ALA A 1094 -14.31 93.93 78.56
N VAL A 1095 -13.30 94.58 77.96
CA VAL A 1095 -13.22 94.79 76.50
C VAL A 1095 -12.26 93.74 75.91
N ALA A 1096 -12.63 93.18 74.76
CA ALA A 1096 -11.79 92.19 74.08
C ALA A 1096 -10.64 92.88 73.35
N ALA A 1097 -9.46 92.28 73.40
CA ALA A 1097 -8.35 92.57 72.50
C ALA A 1097 -8.22 91.44 71.49
N THR A 1098 -7.55 91.69 70.38
CA THR A 1098 -7.28 90.67 69.34
C THR A 1098 -5.79 90.40 69.29
N ALA A 1099 -5.40 89.13 69.28
CA ALA A 1099 -4.06 88.72 68.93
C ALA A 1099 -4.00 88.39 67.44
N THR A 1100 -3.16 89.10 66.71
CA THR A 1100 -2.80 88.77 65.33
C THR A 1100 -1.51 87.97 65.36
N VAL A 1101 -1.57 86.70 64.97
CA VAL A 1101 -0.42 85.82 64.81
C VAL A 1101 -0.03 85.77 63.34
N GLN A 1102 1.25 85.95 63.04
CA GLN A 1102 1.82 85.74 61.70
C GLN A 1102 2.89 84.65 61.81
N VAL A 1103 2.79 83.65 60.96
CA VAL A 1103 3.82 82.63 60.77
C VAL A 1103 4.43 82.79 59.38
N ALA A 1104 5.75 82.78 59.29
CA ALA A 1104 6.48 82.82 58.02
C ALA A 1104 7.52 81.69 57.97
N SER A 1105 7.77 81.10 56.79
CA SER A 1105 8.82 80.10 56.59
C SER A 1105 10.11 80.70 56.03
N SER A 1106 11.23 80.02 56.23
CA SER A 1106 12.54 80.42 55.71
C SER A 1106 12.68 80.29 54.19
N THR A 1107 11.73 79.61 53.53
CA THR A 1107 11.73 79.37 52.08
C THR A 1107 10.62 80.14 51.35
N GLY A 1108 9.84 80.96 52.07
CA GLY A 1108 8.76 81.74 51.48
C GLY A 1108 7.46 80.96 51.23
N ILE A 1109 7.45 79.64 51.41
CA ILE A 1109 6.22 78.84 51.43
C ILE A 1109 5.35 79.29 52.60
N VAL A 1110 4.10 79.64 52.33
CA VAL A 1110 3.18 80.12 53.36
C VAL A 1110 2.81 78.95 54.30
N PRO A 1111 3.11 79.04 55.60
CA PRO A 1111 2.73 78.01 56.57
C PRO A 1111 1.21 77.89 56.71
N THR A 1112 0.71 76.67 56.86
CA THR A 1112 -0.73 76.35 56.92
C THR A 1112 -1.10 75.62 58.22
N GLY A 1113 -2.39 75.50 58.53
CA GLY A 1113 -2.83 74.84 59.76
C GLY A 1113 -2.98 75.82 60.93
N ASP A 1114 -2.90 75.32 62.15
CA ASP A 1114 -3.37 76.07 63.33
C ASP A 1114 -2.23 76.71 64.13
N ALA A 1115 -2.48 77.95 64.58
CA ALA A 1115 -1.69 78.61 65.60
C ALA A 1115 -2.50 78.71 66.91
N THR A 1116 -1.86 78.29 68.00
CA THR A 1116 -2.45 78.27 69.33
C THR A 1116 -1.99 79.48 70.13
N VAL A 1117 -2.92 80.31 70.58
CA VAL A 1117 -2.69 81.49 71.42
C VAL A 1117 -3.06 81.19 72.87
N THR A 1118 -2.05 81.10 73.73
CA THR A 1118 -2.19 80.87 75.17
C THR A 1118 -2.00 82.18 75.94
N ILE A 1119 -3.00 82.56 76.73
CA ILE A 1119 -2.94 83.74 77.59
C ILE A 1119 -2.60 83.31 79.01
N ARG A 1120 -1.61 83.94 79.61
CA ARG A 1120 -1.15 83.65 80.97
C ARG A 1120 -1.10 84.90 81.83
N ARG A 1121 -1.37 84.74 83.12
CA ARG A 1121 -1.10 85.76 84.16
C ARG A 1121 -0.34 85.10 85.30
N ASN A 1122 0.78 85.68 85.72
CA ASN A 1122 1.66 85.10 86.74
C ASN A 1122 1.99 83.62 86.47
N ASN A 1123 2.31 83.30 85.21
CA ASN A 1123 2.54 81.95 84.67
C ASN A 1123 1.35 80.97 84.65
N ALA A 1124 0.23 81.25 85.32
CA ALA A 1124 -0.98 80.45 85.22
C ALA A 1124 -1.71 80.71 83.89
N VAL A 1125 -2.14 79.64 83.22
CA VAL A 1125 -2.93 79.73 81.98
C VAL A 1125 -4.32 80.24 82.33
N VAL A 1126 -4.69 81.34 81.70
CA VAL A 1126 -6.02 81.94 81.82
C VAL A 1126 -6.95 81.31 80.78
N THR A 1127 -6.48 81.21 79.54
CA THR A 1127 -7.17 80.49 78.48
C THR A 1127 -6.18 80.12 77.38
N THR A 1128 -6.60 79.18 76.53
CA THR A 1128 -5.93 78.83 75.29
C THR A 1128 -6.97 78.87 74.19
N LEU A 1129 -6.62 79.54 73.10
CA LEU A 1129 -7.44 79.68 71.91
C LEU A 1129 -6.66 79.18 70.71
N THR A 1130 -7.36 78.66 69.72
CA THR A 1130 -6.75 78.21 68.47
C THR A 1130 -7.38 78.97 67.32
N GLY A 1131 -6.56 79.37 66.35
CA GLY A 1131 -7.02 79.92 65.09
C GLY A 1131 -6.25 79.28 63.94
N THR A 1132 -6.94 79.03 62.84
CA THR A 1132 -6.35 78.51 61.60
C THR A 1132 -5.74 79.66 60.80
N LEU A 1133 -4.49 79.47 60.36
CA LEU A 1133 -3.79 80.41 59.50
C LEU A 1133 -4.52 80.57 58.16
N GLY A 1134 -4.71 81.82 57.74
CA GLY A 1134 -5.20 82.19 56.44
C GLY A 1134 -4.16 82.00 55.34
N THR A 1135 -4.55 82.33 54.11
CA THR A 1135 -3.72 82.14 52.90
C THR A 1135 -2.45 82.98 52.85
N ASP A 1136 -2.28 83.94 53.76
CA ASP A 1136 -1.07 84.76 53.94
C ASP A 1136 -0.24 84.36 55.17
N GLY A 1137 -0.62 83.27 55.85
CA GLY A 1137 0.05 82.80 57.06
C GLY A 1137 -0.28 83.63 58.30
N THR A 1138 -1.37 84.41 58.28
CA THR A 1138 -1.88 85.15 59.44
C THR A 1138 -3.11 84.50 60.05
N VAL A 1139 -3.31 84.67 61.36
CA VAL A 1139 -4.61 84.46 62.00
C VAL A 1139 -4.87 85.51 63.06
N GLN A 1140 -6.11 86.01 63.09
CA GLN A 1140 -6.57 86.88 64.16
C GLN A 1140 -7.46 86.10 65.12
N VAL A 1141 -7.07 86.11 66.40
CA VAL A 1141 -7.76 85.43 67.48
C VAL A 1141 -8.26 86.47 68.48
N THR A 1142 -9.58 86.60 68.59
CA THR A 1142 -10.20 87.47 69.59
C THR A 1142 -9.99 86.89 70.98
N LEU A 1143 -9.30 87.64 71.85
CA LEU A 1143 -9.00 87.24 73.21
C LEU A 1143 -10.23 87.43 74.11
N PRO A 1144 -10.39 86.62 75.19
CA PRO A 1144 -11.50 86.80 76.11
C PRO A 1144 -11.46 88.17 76.77
N LYS A 1145 -12.64 88.66 77.15
CA LYS A 1145 -12.82 89.90 77.91
C LYS A 1145 -12.26 89.74 79.32
N LEU A 1146 -11.04 90.22 79.55
CA LEU A 1146 -10.38 90.12 80.85
C LEU A 1146 -10.87 91.23 81.79
N SER A 1147 -11.46 90.87 82.93
CA SER A 1147 -12.03 91.82 83.90
C SER A 1147 -11.05 92.35 84.94
N THR A 1148 -9.90 91.68 85.11
CA THR A 1148 -8.94 92.00 86.18
C THR A 1148 -7.77 92.81 85.63
N GLU A 1149 -7.52 93.98 86.21
CA GLU A 1149 -6.37 94.84 85.84
C GLU A 1149 -5.04 94.11 86.05
N GLY A 1150 -4.08 94.31 85.14
CA GLY A 1150 -2.75 93.70 85.18
C GLY A 1150 -2.18 93.37 83.80
N THR A 1151 -0.96 92.83 83.81
CA THR A 1151 -0.24 92.44 82.60
C THR A 1151 -0.36 90.93 82.35
N TYR A 1152 -0.76 90.56 81.14
CA TYR A 1152 -0.96 89.20 80.66
C TYR A 1152 0.05 88.89 79.55
N GLN A 1153 0.63 87.69 79.57
CA GLN A 1153 1.48 87.17 78.49
C GLN A 1153 0.61 86.44 77.48
N VAL A 1154 0.76 86.76 76.21
CA VAL A 1154 0.05 86.14 75.08
C VAL A 1154 1.10 85.40 74.25
N GLN A 1155 1.13 84.07 74.36
CA GLN A 1155 2.07 83.21 73.66
C GLN A 1155 1.37 82.54 72.48
N ALA A 1156 1.91 82.71 71.28
CA ALA A 1156 1.47 82.00 70.09
C ALA A 1156 2.43 80.85 69.78
N SER A 1157 1.91 79.66 69.55
CA SER A 1157 2.69 78.50 69.11
C SER A 1157 2.09 77.91 67.84
N TYR A 1158 2.93 77.72 66.83
CA TYR A 1158 2.63 77.03 65.59
C TYR A 1158 3.23 75.64 65.62
N THR A 1159 2.43 74.61 65.35
CA THR A 1159 2.85 73.20 65.48
C THR A 1159 3.60 72.67 64.26
N GLY A 1160 3.73 73.46 63.19
CA GLY A 1160 4.29 73.01 61.91
C GLY A 1160 3.19 72.60 60.93
N SER A 1161 3.56 72.53 59.65
CA SER A 1161 2.74 71.97 58.55
C SER A 1161 3.61 71.06 57.70
N THR A 1162 3.05 70.49 56.63
CA THR A 1162 3.79 69.71 55.65
C THR A 1162 5.06 70.45 55.22
N GLY A 1163 6.22 69.86 55.52
CA GLY A 1163 7.52 70.39 55.17
C GLY A 1163 8.04 71.60 55.96
N ILE A 1164 7.25 72.18 56.89
CA ILE A 1164 7.62 73.38 57.66
C ILE A 1164 7.65 73.06 59.16
N ALA A 1165 8.78 73.32 59.80
CA ALA A 1165 9.02 73.06 61.22
C ALA A 1165 8.16 73.95 62.12
N LYS A 1166 7.90 73.50 63.36
CA LYS A 1166 7.19 74.24 64.42
C LYS A 1166 7.94 75.49 64.90
N SER A 1167 7.22 76.51 65.36
CA SER A 1167 7.80 77.71 65.99
C SER A 1167 6.87 78.36 67.01
N SER A 1168 7.34 79.35 67.77
CA SER A 1168 6.53 80.10 68.74
C SER A 1168 6.98 81.55 68.88
N GLY A 1169 6.08 82.41 69.34
CA GLY A 1169 6.32 83.82 69.63
C GLY A 1169 5.49 84.29 70.82
N SER A 1170 5.81 85.45 71.39
CA SER A 1170 5.09 85.99 72.56
C SER A 1170 4.94 87.51 72.50
N ALA A 1171 3.80 88.00 73.01
CA ALA A 1171 3.49 89.41 73.20
C ALA A 1171 2.84 89.62 74.57
N THR A 1172 2.62 90.90 74.92
CA THR A 1172 2.06 91.29 76.21
C THR A 1172 0.78 92.11 76.05
N LEU A 1173 -0.25 91.77 76.82
CA LEU A 1173 -1.51 92.50 76.91
C LEU A 1173 -1.65 93.13 78.29
N THR A 1174 -1.87 94.45 78.38
CA THR A 1174 -2.11 95.14 79.64
C THR A 1174 -3.59 95.51 79.77
N VAL A 1175 -4.24 95.16 80.88
CA VAL A 1175 -5.61 95.58 81.19
C VAL A 1175 -5.55 96.71 82.21
N LYS A 1176 -6.07 97.89 81.87
CA LYS A 1176 -6.01 99.11 82.71
C LYS A 1176 -7.29 99.96 82.53
N LYS A 1177 -7.80 100.57 83.62
CA LYS A 1177 -8.99 101.43 83.60
C LYS A 1177 -8.85 102.68 82.73
#